data_AF-A0AAE0H158-F1
#
_entry.id   AF-A0AAE0H158-F1
#
_cell.length_a   1.000
_cell.length_b   1.000
_cell.length_c   1.000
_cell.angle_alpha   90.00
_cell.angle_beta   90.00
_cell.angle_gamma   90.00
#
_symmetry.space_group_name_H-M   'P 1'
#
loop_
_entity.id
_entity.type
_entity.pdbx_description
1 polymer ?
#
loop_
_entity_poly.entity_id
_entity_poly.type
_entity_poly.pdbx_seq_one_letter_code
_entity_poly.pdbx_strand_id
1 'polypeptide(L)'
;MGKPKKSVGEDEEEGSRQVLQAVVLADSFTQRFRPITVERPKVLLPLVNVPMLNWNLEWLASAGVEEIFVFCSAHSETIKRHLEDSGWLSQPSVAVTVIVGQDCLSAGEALRLIDQRNVVRSDFILVNGDVISNMQLDAVLEAHKNRRKTDKQAIMTSCFKRISNREKQKRLGDTDLVLAIDSETKQILAYEEGLGKDTFVKIESVMLKGRRSVEVTDAIMDCHIDICAPEVLVDFRENFDYQQIRRDFIGGIFSDEVMGNKIYMHELGPTEYGARIHNVRTYDAVSRDIIQRWLYPLVPDNNILPTGSTPTSYSFSRGNIYREEGITVARSATVGLNTVLGAGCRVGDGAVVKNCVIGRNTIIGSNCVIEGSYIDANVSVGDDVKMISSLVCGGAVIHNRAQLEPGCIISYNVVVGPEFVVPAHSRLSIFEQEVLSDVDSSDDELEYTSSGGSREVTDDSRQTGALSAAMERAALEDARLGRASLKQIWDQSAVGAGGAGWRWELREGQEAEWISFLAPSTSLPGGTEDDSAAWESDDELQSSTGAQGDSKQEAQEDEEDEEEEDPENIFRREVTETFLRCVRMGYDQSNAVVELNALKLAEDRTFADLARYLITSLLGLALPAPPDASPENLGLYVKEVPETDKEILTMLKKRLDTWGALLCRFLKNHDDQVEVMLTLEEMCDEEGVFAKSKGARYIPVFQHMMKLMYDKDILSEEAIIMWAKEKDGAEDEDKRYLKLAQPFITWLQEADEEESDEEDED
;
A
#
# COMPACT_ATOMS: atom_id res chain seq x y z
N MET A 1 -22.35 67.33 -38.34
CA MET A 1 -21.18 66.62 -37.79
C MET A 1 -21.23 66.73 -36.28
N GLY A 2 -21.84 65.73 -35.63
CA GLY A 2 -21.90 65.64 -34.17
C GLY A 2 -20.70 64.87 -33.64
N LYS A 3 -20.06 65.40 -32.60
CA LYS A 3 -19.10 64.66 -31.78
C LYS A 3 -19.88 63.93 -30.67
N PRO A 4 -19.70 62.60 -30.48
CA PRO A 4 -20.38 61.89 -29.42
C PRO A 4 -19.60 61.92 -28.10
N LYS A 5 -20.35 61.59 -27.05
CA LYS A 5 -20.11 61.71 -25.61
C LYS A 5 -19.12 60.67 -25.08
N LYS A 6 -18.46 61.04 -23.97
CA LYS A 6 -17.78 60.14 -23.02
C LYS A 6 -18.76 59.07 -22.50
N SER A 7 -18.37 57.80 -22.58
CA SER A 7 -18.85 56.73 -21.71
C SER A 7 -17.72 56.40 -20.74
N VAL A 8 -18.01 56.59 -19.46
CA VAL A 8 -17.28 56.00 -18.33
C VAL A 8 -17.52 54.49 -18.42
N GLY A 9 -16.45 53.72 -18.56
CA GLY A 9 -16.44 52.26 -18.57
C GLY A 9 -15.55 51.80 -17.43
N GLU A 10 -16.12 50.94 -16.59
CA GLU A 10 -15.53 50.30 -15.43
C GLU A 10 -14.33 49.43 -15.85
N ASP A 11 -13.11 49.82 -15.43
CA ASP A 11 -11.90 48.99 -15.51
C ASP A 11 -11.02 49.33 -14.28
N GLU A 12 -11.63 49.28 -13.09
CA GLU A 12 -10.94 49.35 -11.79
C GLU A 12 -11.08 47.99 -11.06
N GLU A 13 -10.71 46.90 -11.72
CA GLU A 13 -10.24 45.68 -11.04
C GLU A 13 -8.79 45.42 -11.48
N GLU A 14 -7.88 46.28 -11.00
CA GLU A 14 -6.44 45.97 -10.98
C GLU A 14 -6.23 44.82 -9.99
N GLY A 15 -6.48 43.60 -10.46
CA GLY A 15 -6.23 42.37 -9.74
C GLY A 15 -4.76 42.26 -9.38
N SER A 16 -4.45 42.11 -8.10
CA SER A 16 -3.14 41.69 -7.62
C SER A 16 -2.66 40.50 -8.47
N ARG A 17 -1.51 40.64 -9.15
CA ARG A 17 -0.86 39.53 -9.86
C ARG A 17 -0.81 38.33 -8.91
N GLN A 18 -1.59 37.29 -9.21
CA GLN A 18 -1.61 36.07 -8.42
C GLN A 18 -0.27 35.37 -8.65
N VAL A 19 0.50 35.25 -7.57
CA VAL A 19 1.79 34.57 -7.55
C VAL A 19 1.53 33.09 -7.79
N LEU A 20 2.20 32.50 -8.77
CA LEU A 20 2.09 31.06 -9.03
C LEU A 20 2.89 30.30 -7.97
N GLN A 21 2.20 29.49 -7.19
CA GLN A 21 2.76 28.71 -6.09
C GLN A 21 2.84 27.22 -6.48
N ALA A 22 3.91 26.55 -6.06
CA ALA A 22 4.04 25.10 -6.19
C ALA A 22 4.40 24.46 -4.84
N VAL A 23 3.85 23.27 -4.61
CA VAL A 23 4.14 22.39 -3.48
C VAL A 23 4.86 21.16 -4.02
N VAL A 24 6.08 20.95 -3.56
CA VAL A 24 6.91 19.79 -3.90
C VAL A 24 6.98 18.87 -2.69
N LEU A 25 6.37 17.67 -2.81
CA LEU A 25 6.47 16.63 -1.80
C LEU A 25 7.82 15.90 -1.96
N ALA A 26 8.82 16.30 -1.18
CA ALA A 26 10.17 15.76 -1.29
C ALA A 26 10.33 14.39 -0.60
N ASP A 27 9.34 13.97 0.17
CA ASP A 27 9.26 12.61 0.70
C ASP A 27 8.36 11.77 -0.19
N SER A 28 8.82 10.57 -0.54
CA SER A 28 8.07 9.67 -1.42
C SER A 28 7.18 8.69 -0.67
N PHE A 29 7.25 8.68 0.67
CA PHE A 29 6.46 7.82 1.59
C PHE A 29 6.48 6.32 1.22
N THR A 30 7.51 5.87 0.49
CA THR A 30 7.61 4.52 -0.07
C THR A 30 8.94 3.89 0.29
N GLN A 31 8.91 2.58 0.53
CA GLN A 31 10.08 1.80 0.92
C GLN A 31 10.81 1.14 -0.27
N ARG A 32 10.37 1.38 -1.52
CA ARG A 32 10.85 0.69 -2.73
C ARG A 32 12.33 0.94 -3.10
N PHE A 33 12.98 1.94 -2.51
CA PHE A 33 14.41 2.18 -2.69
C PHE A 33 15.26 1.78 -1.46
N ARG A 34 14.70 1.06 -0.48
CA ARG A 34 15.49 0.47 0.61
C ARG A 34 16.44 -0.58 0.02
N PRO A 35 17.74 -0.57 0.41
CA PRO A 35 18.31 0.11 1.56
C PRO A 35 18.84 1.54 1.35
N ILE A 36 18.88 2.05 0.11
CA ILE A 36 19.50 3.34 -0.22
C ILE A 36 18.84 4.50 0.53
N THR A 37 17.51 4.44 0.69
CA THR A 37 16.71 5.51 1.29
C THR A 37 16.88 5.67 2.79
N VAL A 38 17.49 4.70 3.48
CA VAL A 38 17.80 4.77 4.91
C VAL A 38 18.89 5.81 5.18
N GLU A 39 19.84 5.94 4.26
CA GLU A 39 20.99 6.83 4.42
C GLU A 39 20.73 8.23 3.86
N ARG A 40 20.07 8.28 2.71
CA ARG A 40 19.77 9.53 1.99
C ARG A 40 18.36 9.50 1.43
N PRO A 41 17.64 10.63 1.47
CA PRO A 41 16.30 10.69 0.91
C PRO A 41 16.35 10.48 -0.62
N LYS A 42 15.32 9.82 -1.14
CA LYS A 42 15.18 9.43 -2.56
C LYS A 42 15.41 10.60 -3.52
N VAL A 43 14.88 11.78 -3.19
CA VAL A 43 14.97 12.98 -4.04
C VAL A 43 16.40 13.54 -4.20
N LEU A 44 17.33 13.12 -3.33
CA LEU A 44 18.75 13.48 -3.43
C LEU A 44 19.57 12.43 -4.16
N LEU A 45 18.95 11.35 -4.64
CA LEU A 45 19.64 10.38 -5.49
C LEU A 45 20.03 11.03 -6.84
N PRO A 46 21.25 10.80 -7.31
CA PRO A 46 21.78 11.51 -8.47
C PRO A 46 21.35 10.87 -9.77
N LEU A 47 20.37 11.47 -10.44
CA LEU A 47 19.94 11.14 -11.79
C LEU A 47 20.86 11.83 -12.81
N VAL A 48 21.66 11.05 -13.54
CA VAL A 48 22.67 11.58 -14.48
C VAL A 48 23.60 12.59 -13.81
N ASN A 49 24.16 12.20 -12.65
CA ASN A 49 25.08 13.00 -11.81
C ASN A 49 24.49 14.28 -11.18
N VAL A 50 23.18 14.47 -11.27
CA VAL A 50 22.46 15.60 -10.68
C VAL A 50 21.33 15.08 -9.78
N PRO A 51 21.17 15.56 -8.53
CA PRO A 51 20.06 15.16 -7.66
C PRO A 51 18.69 15.37 -8.31
N MET A 52 17.76 14.41 -8.17
CA MET A 52 16.41 14.48 -8.74
C MET A 52 15.66 15.78 -8.38
N LEU A 53 15.79 16.23 -7.13
CA LEU A 53 15.16 17.47 -6.66
C LEU A 53 15.55 18.69 -7.51
N ASN A 54 16.80 18.76 -7.98
CA ASN A 54 17.28 19.90 -8.75
C ASN A 54 16.67 19.93 -10.16
N TRP A 55 16.42 18.76 -10.76
CA TRP A 55 15.70 18.68 -12.04
C TRP A 55 14.26 19.22 -11.91
N ASN A 56 13.59 18.85 -10.81
CA ASN A 56 12.23 19.28 -10.53
C ASN A 56 12.15 20.80 -10.29
N LEU A 57 13.05 21.33 -9.43
CA LEU A 57 13.11 22.76 -9.14
C LEU A 57 13.44 23.60 -10.38
N GLU A 58 14.39 23.15 -11.21
CA GLU A 58 14.72 23.84 -12.46
C GLU A 58 13.56 23.86 -13.44
N TRP A 59 12.84 22.75 -13.57
CA TRP A 59 11.64 22.70 -14.39
C TRP A 59 10.57 23.68 -13.89
N LEU A 60 10.26 23.70 -12.59
CA LEU A 60 9.29 24.63 -12.00
C LEU A 60 9.72 26.09 -12.18
N ALA A 61 11.01 26.39 -12.00
CA ALA A 61 11.55 27.73 -12.23
C ALA A 61 11.43 28.14 -13.71
N SER A 62 11.77 27.23 -14.64
CA SER A 62 11.65 27.47 -16.08
C SER A 62 10.20 27.66 -16.54
N ALA A 63 9.25 27.06 -15.82
CA ALA A 63 7.83 27.16 -16.07
C ALA A 63 7.18 28.43 -15.47
N GLY A 64 7.96 29.28 -14.80
CA GLY A 64 7.50 30.57 -14.28
C GLY A 64 6.88 30.53 -12.89
N VAL A 65 7.14 29.49 -12.09
CA VAL A 65 6.73 29.44 -10.68
C VAL A 65 7.55 30.44 -9.86
N GLU A 66 6.88 31.26 -9.06
CA GLU A 66 7.51 32.33 -8.27
C GLU A 66 7.81 31.88 -6.82
N GLU A 67 6.95 31.03 -6.24
CA GLU A 67 7.11 30.49 -4.87
C GLU A 67 7.03 28.96 -4.88
N ILE A 68 8.05 28.29 -4.34
CA ILE A 68 8.10 26.82 -4.22
C ILE A 68 8.20 26.42 -2.75
N PHE A 69 7.27 25.57 -2.32
CA PHE A 69 7.24 24.98 -0.98
C PHE A 69 7.71 23.52 -1.04
N VAL A 70 8.90 23.25 -0.55
CA VAL A 70 9.47 21.90 -0.48
C VAL A 70 9.09 21.29 0.87
N PHE A 71 8.20 20.31 0.87
CA PHE A 71 7.81 19.59 2.07
C PHE A 71 8.75 18.41 2.32
N CYS A 72 9.30 18.31 3.53
CA CYS A 72 10.13 17.19 3.94
C CYS A 72 9.81 16.71 5.37
N SER A 73 9.77 15.39 5.54
CA SER A 73 9.66 14.72 6.84
C SER A 73 11.01 14.08 7.18
N ALA A 74 11.39 13.03 6.44
CA ALA A 74 12.66 12.33 6.63
C ALA A 74 13.87 13.17 6.17
N HIS A 75 14.98 13.06 6.92
CA HIS A 75 16.27 13.70 6.61
C HIS A 75 16.18 15.19 6.22
N SER A 76 15.27 15.94 6.86
CA SER A 76 14.99 17.35 6.55
C SER A 76 16.22 18.25 6.58
N GLU A 77 17.14 18.01 7.53
CA GLU A 77 18.41 18.72 7.65
C GLU A 77 19.32 18.51 6.42
N THR A 78 19.36 17.30 5.88
CA THR A 78 20.17 16.98 4.67
C THR A 78 19.62 17.69 3.44
N ILE A 79 18.30 17.71 3.28
CA ILE A 79 17.63 18.41 2.16
C ILE A 79 17.88 19.92 2.28
N LYS A 80 17.73 20.48 3.49
CA LYS A 80 17.96 21.90 3.73
C LYS A 80 19.40 22.31 3.41
N ARG A 81 20.39 21.55 3.88
CA ARG A 81 21.81 21.79 3.55
C ARG A 81 22.07 21.71 2.05
N HIS A 82 21.49 20.72 1.36
CA HIS A 82 21.64 20.62 -0.10
C HIS A 82 21.06 21.84 -0.82
N LEU A 83 19.90 22.35 -0.39
CA LEU A 83 19.28 23.56 -0.96
C LEU A 83 20.09 24.84 -0.66
N GLU A 84 20.74 24.90 0.51
CA GLU A 84 21.69 25.96 0.87
C GLU A 84 22.94 25.90 -0.04
N ASP A 85 23.55 24.72 -0.15
CA ASP A 85 24.79 24.49 -0.92
C ASP A 85 24.63 24.70 -2.43
N SER A 86 23.45 24.40 -2.96
CA SER A 86 23.10 24.61 -4.38
C SER A 86 22.68 26.04 -4.70
N GLY A 87 22.52 26.90 -3.68
CA GLY A 87 22.18 28.31 -3.85
C GLY A 87 20.71 28.59 -4.20
N TRP A 88 19.84 27.58 -4.22
CA TRP A 88 18.40 27.72 -4.52
C TRP A 88 17.69 28.68 -3.56
N LEU A 89 18.06 28.68 -2.28
CA LEU A 89 17.48 29.60 -1.27
C LEU A 89 17.84 31.08 -1.48
N SER A 90 18.87 31.37 -2.28
CA SER A 90 19.36 32.73 -2.54
C SER A 90 19.04 33.23 -3.94
N GLN A 91 18.28 32.48 -4.74
CA GLN A 91 17.93 32.89 -6.09
C GLN A 91 16.87 34.01 -6.07
N PRO A 92 17.05 35.08 -6.87
CA PRO A 92 16.09 36.19 -6.91
C PRO A 92 14.86 35.91 -7.78
N SER A 93 14.91 34.90 -8.65
CA SER A 93 13.82 34.54 -9.57
C SER A 93 12.72 33.71 -8.92
N VAL A 94 13.07 32.86 -7.94
CA VAL A 94 12.15 31.91 -7.31
C VAL A 94 12.42 31.84 -5.81
N ALA A 95 11.38 32.01 -5.00
CA ALA A 95 11.46 31.88 -3.55
C ALA A 95 11.20 30.43 -3.13
N VAL A 96 12.26 29.71 -2.75
CA VAL A 96 12.17 28.33 -2.25
C VAL A 96 12.09 28.33 -0.73
N THR A 97 11.02 27.75 -0.17
CA THR A 97 10.83 27.61 1.28
C THR A 97 10.68 26.14 1.67
N VAL A 98 11.42 25.70 2.68
CA VAL A 98 11.36 24.33 3.19
C VAL A 98 10.36 24.24 4.34
N ILE A 99 9.37 23.36 4.20
CA ILE A 99 8.37 23.04 5.22
C ILE A 99 8.74 21.69 5.83
N VAL A 100 9.17 21.73 7.09
CA VAL A 100 9.48 20.51 7.84
C VAL A 100 8.23 20.02 8.56
N GLY A 101 7.79 18.80 8.25
CA GLY A 101 6.79 18.05 9.00
C GLY A 101 7.48 17.10 9.99
N GLN A 102 6.94 16.95 11.20
CA GLN A 102 7.38 15.91 12.12
C GLN A 102 6.46 14.71 11.99
N ASP A 103 7.05 13.51 11.92
CA ASP A 103 6.34 12.22 11.95
C ASP A 103 5.21 12.09 10.90
N CYS A 104 5.35 12.73 9.74
CA CYS A 104 4.37 12.60 8.67
C CYS A 104 4.59 11.29 7.92
N LEU A 105 3.54 10.48 7.86
CA LEU A 105 3.55 9.14 7.28
C LEU A 105 3.04 9.13 5.84
N SER A 106 2.23 10.12 5.47
CA SER A 106 1.52 10.14 4.19
C SER A 106 1.52 11.51 3.50
N ALA A 107 1.20 11.48 2.20
CA ALA A 107 1.00 12.70 1.42
C ALA A 107 -0.21 13.51 1.91
N GLY A 108 -1.28 12.84 2.35
CA GLY A 108 -2.46 13.49 2.92
C GLY A 108 -2.15 14.28 4.19
N GLU A 109 -1.35 13.72 5.10
CA GLU A 109 -0.88 14.45 6.29
C GLU A 109 -0.02 15.66 5.94
N ALA A 110 0.85 15.53 4.92
CA ALA A 110 1.64 16.65 4.43
C ALA A 110 0.75 17.81 3.94
N LEU A 111 -0.29 17.51 3.16
CA LEU A 111 -1.25 18.50 2.68
C LEU A 111 -2.04 19.16 3.81
N ARG A 112 -2.47 18.38 4.83
CA ARG A 112 -3.13 18.93 6.03
C ARG A 112 -2.24 19.91 6.79
N LEU A 113 -0.95 19.59 6.93
CA LEU A 113 0.02 20.49 7.57
C LEU A 113 0.28 21.75 6.76
N ILE A 114 0.25 21.66 5.43
CA ILE A 114 0.37 22.82 4.54
C ILE A 114 -0.86 23.73 4.70
N ASP A 115 -2.07 23.17 4.78
CA ASP A 115 -3.30 23.93 5.07
C ASP A 115 -3.22 24.63 6.43
N GLN A 116 -2.79 23.93 7.48
CA GLN A 116 -2.65 24.50 8.83
C GLN A 116 -1.69 25.69 8.88
N ARG A 117 -0.67 25.72 8.02
CA ARG A 117 0.26 26.85 7.92
C ARG A 117 -0.27 27.99 7.05
N ASN A 118 -1.37 27.78 6.33
CA ASN A 118 -2.05 28.75 5.46
C ASN A 118 -1.09 29.43 4.47
N VAL A 119 -0.26 28.60 3.83
CA VAL A 119 0.81 29.03 2.94
C VAL A 119 0.32 29.21 1.50
N VAL A 120 -0.62 28.36 1.09
CA VAL A 120 -1.24 28.35 -0.24
C VAL A 120 -2.40 29.33 -0.28
N ARG A 121 -2.43 30.23 -1.27
CA ARG A 121 -3.44 31.31 -1.37
C ARG A 121 -4.36 31.18 -2.57
N SER A 122 -3.92 30.50 -3.63
CA SER A 122 -4.64 30.34 -4.89
C SER A 122 -4.38 28.96 -5.47
N ASP A 123 -4.89 28.70 -6.68
CA ASP A 123 -4.56 27.51 -7.46
C ASP A 123 -3.04 27.29 -7.46
N PHE A 124 -2.62 26.08 -7.08
CA PHE A 124 -1.22 25.71 -6.86
C PHE A 124 -0.89 24.42 -7.59
N ILE A 125 0.40 24.25 -7.88
CA ILE A 125 0.91 23.05 -8.52
C ILE A 125 1.34 22.07 -7.42
N LEU A 126 0.83 20.85 -7.44
CA LEU A 126 1.23 19.77 -6.56
C LEU A 126 2.06 18.75 -7.34
N VAL A 127 3.29 18.53 -6.90
CA VAL A 127 4.26 17.66 -7.59
C VAL A 127 5.05 16.84 -6.57
N ASN A 128 5.31 15.57 -6.89
CA ASN A 128 6.24 14.75 -6.11
C ASN A 128 7.69 15.07 -6.50
N GLY A 129 8.60 15.09 -5.53
CA GLY A 129 10.01 15.46 -5.73
C GLY A 129 10.83 14.48 -6.58
N ASP A 130 10.26 13.32 -6.93
CA ASP A 130 10.83 12.28 -7.80
C ASP A 130 10.29 12.34 -9.25
N VAL A 131 9.55 13.40 -9.59
CA VAL A 131 9.03 13.65 -10.95
C VAL A 131 10.03 14.47 -11.75
N ILE A 132 10.23 14.07 -13.01
CA ILE A 132 11.03 14.81 -13.99
C ILE A 132 10.16 15.12 -15.20
N SER A 133 10.09 16.39 -15.58
CA SER A 133 9.30 16.85 -16.72
C SER A 133 9.94 18.04 -17.43
N ASN A 134 9.56 18.25 -18.70
CA ASN A 134 9.83 19.46 -19.49
C ASN A 134 8.53 20.09 -20.03
N MET A 135 7.38 19.75 -19.47
CA MET A 135 6.08 20.22 -19.95
C MET A 135 5.88 21.73 -19.74
N GLN A 136 5.09 22.35 -20.61
CA GLN A 136 4.75 23.77 -20.51
C GLN A 136 3.52 23.96 -19.61
N LEU A 137 3.72 24.53 -18.41
CA LEU A 137 2.63 24.70 -17.43
C LEU A 137 1.61 25.76 -17.84
N ASP A 138 1.98 26.76 -18.65
CA ASP A 138 1.09 27.86 -19.05
C ASP A 138 -0.21 27.35 -19.71
N ALA A 139 -0.09 26.42 -20.65
CA ALA A 139 -1.25 25.87 -21.37
C ALA A 139 -2.21 25.11 -20.43
N VAL A 140 -1.65 24.39 -19.45
CA VAL A 140 -2.43 23.61 -18.48
C VAL A 140 -3.10 24.52 -17.45
N LEU A 141 -2.39 25.54 -16.97
CA LEU A 141 -2.92 26.56 -16.06
C LEU A 141 -4.05 27.36 -16.71
N GLU A 142 -3.91 27.77 -17.97
CA GLU A 142 -4.97 28.44 -18.71
C GLU A 142 -6.20 27.54 -18.90
N ALA A 143 -5.99 26.27 -19.25
CA ALA A 143 -7.07 25.29 -19.37
C ALA A 143 -7.80 25.10 -18.03
N HIS A 144 -7.06 24.97 -16.93
CA HIS A 144 -7.61 24.83 -15.57
C HIS A 144 -8.41 26.07 -15.16
N LYS A 145 -7.86 27.27 -15.36
CA LYS A 145 -8.54 28.54 -15.07
C LYS A 145 -9.82 28.70 -15.90
N ASN A 146 -9.81 28.32 -17.17
CA ASN A 146 -10.99 28.38 -18.03
C ASN A 146 -12.08 27.37 -17.59
N ARG A 147 -11.67 26.16 -17.17
CA ARG A 147 -12.58 25.18 -16.56
C ARG A 147 -13.18 25.72 -15.27
N ARG A 148 -12.38 26.26 -14.34
CA ARG A 148 -12.85 26.86 -13.07
C ARG A 148 -13.81 28.04 -13.25
N LYS A 149 -13.61 28.84 -14.30
CA LYS A 149 -14.55 29.91 -14.65
C LYS A 149 -15.92 29.38 -15.08
N THR A 150 -15.96 28.22 -15.73
CA THR A 150 -17.19 27.60 -16.23
C THR A 150 -17.86 26.75 -15.15
N ASP A 151 -17.06 25.98 -14.42
CA ASP A 151 -17.48 25.07 -13.36
C ASP A 151 -16.60 25.28 -12.12
N LYS A 152 -17.18 25.81 -11.05
CA LYS A 152 -16.45 26.03 -9.79
C LYS A 152 -16.07 24.71 -9.10
N GLN A 153 -16.72 23.60 -9.44
CA GLN A 153 -16.43 22.28 -8.91
C GLN A 153 -15.22 21.61 -9.58
N ALA A 154 -14.55 22.30 -10.52
CA ALA A 154 -13.28 21.83 -11.08
C ALA A 154 -12.14 22.07 -10.08
N ILE A 155 -11.90 21.08 -9.21
CA ILE A 155 -10.92 21.19 -8.11
C ILE A 155 -9.51 20.78 -8.49
N MET A 156 -9.34 19.85 -9.44
CA MET A 156 -8.03 19.29 -9.77
C MET A 156 -7.91 19.01 -11.27
N THR A 157 -6.74 19.28 -11.83
CA THR A 157 -6.36 18.87 -13.19
C THR A 157 -5.06 18.08 -13.14
N SER A 158 -5.15 16.78 -13.42
CA SER A 158 -4.03 15.84 -13.40
C SER A 158 -3.45 15.66 -14.80
N CYS A 159 -2.13 15.65 -14.89
CA CYS A 159 -1.41 15.58 -16.16
C CYS A 159 -0.97 14.15 -16.47
N PHE A 160 -1.23 13.72 -17.71
CA PHE A 160 -0.99 12.35 -18.15
C PHE A 160 -0.30 12.32 -19.52
N LYS A 161 0.56 11.33 -19.74
CA LYS A 161 1.26 11.12 -21.02
C LYS A 161 0.71 9.88 -21.71
N ARG A 162 0.36 9.98 -22.99
CA ARG A 162 0.02 8.82 -23.82
C ARG A 162 1.30 8.07 -24.23
N ILE A 163 1.28 6.76 -24.06
CA ILE A 163 2.46 5.89 -24.20
C ILE A 163 2.16 4.71 -25.13
N SER A 164 3.16 4.34 -25.93
CA SER A 164 3.09 3.17 -26.81
C SER A 164 3.39 1.85 -26.06
N ASN A 165 2.89 0.72 -26.56
CA ASN A 165 3.12 -0.60 -25.93
C ASN A 165 4.61 -0.95 -25.73
N ARG A 166 5.53 -0.45 -26.58
CA ARG A 166 6.97 -0.65 -26.45
C ARG A 166 7.58 0.11 -25.28
N GLU A 167 7.04 1.29 -24.98
CA GLU A 167 7.46 2.13 -23.85
C GLU A 167 6.88 1.61 -22.54
N LYS A 168 5.64 1.09 -22.55
CA LYS A 168 5.07 0.32 -21.43
C LYS A 168 5.96 -0.85 -21.04
N GLN A 169 6.41 -1.65 -22.02
CA GLN A 169 7.32 -2.77 -21.76
C GLN A 169 8.67 -2.35 -21.17
N LYS A 170 9.17 -1.15 -21.46
CA LYS A 170 10.41 -0.66 -20.86
C LYS A 170 10.24 -0.22 -19.41
N ARG A 171 9.03 0.23 -19.04
CA ARG A 171 8.69 0.81 -17.74
C ARG A 171 7.87 -0.15 -16.85
N LEU A 172 7.79 -1.43 -17.23
CA LEU A 172 7.00 -2.49 -16.57
C LEU A 172 7.19 -2.51 -15.04
N GLY A 173 6.08 -2.63 -14.31
CA GLY A 173 6.08 -2.87 -12.87
C GLY A 173 5.20 -1.97 -12.00
N ASP A 174 4.52 -0.97 -12.56
CA ASP A 174 3.62 -0.11 -11.77
C ASP A 174 2.57 0.62 -12.63
N THR A 175 2.46 0.30 -13.94
CA THR A 175 1.70 1.14 -14.88
C THR A 175 0.66 0.37 -15.68
N ASP A 176 0.06 -0.66 -15.08
CA ASP A 176 -1.22 -1.15 -15.55
C ASP A 176 -2.30 -0.24 -14.94
N LEU A 177 -2.23 1.04 -15.33
CA LEU A 177 -3.22 2.07 -15.03
C LEU A 177 -4.32 1.94 -16.08
N VAL A 178 -5.55 1.75 -15.62
CA VAL A 178 -6.72 1.87 -16.48
C VAL A 178 -7.47 3.13 -16.10
N LEU A 179 -7.64 4.00 -17.10
CA LEU A 179 -8.32 5.27 -16.94
C LEU A 179 -9.59 5.28 -17.78
N ALA A 180 -10.72 5.63 -17.16
CA ALA A 180 -11.96 5.95 -17.86
C ALA A 180 -12.16 7.47 -17.86
N ILE A 181 -12.27 8.06 -19.05
CA ILE A 181 -12.44 9.51 -19.24
C ILE A 181 -13.65 9.82 -20.11
N ASP A 182 -14.24 10.99 -19.88
CA ASP A 182 -15.18 11.58 -20.84
C ASP A 182 -14.41 12.13 -22.05
N SER A 183 -14.80 11.74 -23.26
CA SER A 183 -14.09 12.14 -24.48
C SER A 183 -14.19 13.65 -24.77
N GLU A 184 -15.31 14.28 -24.40
CA GLU A 184 -15.55 15.70 -24.69
C GLU A 184 -14.95 16.63 -23.64
N THR A 185 -15.19 16.36 -22.35
CA THR A 185 -14.72 17.23 -21.26
C THR A 185 -13.34 16.86 -20.71
N LYS A 186 -12.89 15.63 -20.98
CA LYS A 186 -11.72 15.01 -20.35
C LYS A 186 -11.84 14.95 -18.82
N GLN A 187 -13.06 14.83 -18.30
CA GLN A 187 -13.29 14.49 -16.89
C GLN A 187 -12.88 13.04 -16.62
N ILE A 188 -12.22 12.78 -15.50
CA ILE A 188 -11.90 11.42 -15.06
C ILE A 188 -13.13 10.81 -14.38
N LEU A 189 -13.47 9.58 -14.73
CA LEU A 189 -14.63 8.84 -14.24
C LEU A 189 -14.26 7.62 -13.41
N ALA A 190 -13.16 6.96 -13.76
CA ALA A 190 -12.58 5.87 -12.99
C ALA A 190 -11.06 5.91 -13.14
N TYR A 191 -10.37 5.56 -12.07
CA TYR A 191 -8.93 5.54 -11.97
C TYR A 191 -8.55 4.31 -11.16
N GLU A 192 -7.94 3.32 -11.81
CA GLU A 192 -7.52 2.08 -11.15
C GLU A 192 -6.05 1.80 -11.45
N GLU A 193 -5.23 1.72 -10.41
CA GLU A 193 -3.81 1.37 -10.47
C GLU A 193 -3.58 -0.07 -9.99
N GLY A 194 -2.56 -0.73 -10.53
CA GLY A 194 -2.07 -2.01 -9.99
C GLY A 194 -2.98 -3.20 -10.27
N LEU A 195 -3.68 -3.21 -11.41
CA LEU A 195 -4.48 -4.35 -11.82
C LEU A 195 -3.57 -5.58 -12.02
N GLY A 196 -3.74 -6.59 -11.17
CA GLY A 196 -3.23 -7.93 -11.42
C GLY A 196 -3.86 -8.53 -12.68
N LYS A 197 -3.37 -9.72 -13.08
CA LYS A 197 -3.80 -10.38 -14.33
C LYS A 197 -5.32 -10.68 -14.39
N ASP A 198 -6.01 -10.69 -13.25
CA ASP A 198 -7.43 -11.09 -13.13
C ASP A 198 -8.33 -10.06 -12.42
N THR A 199 -7.96 -8.77 -12.42
CA THR A 199 -8.79 -7.72 -11.79
C THR A 199 -9.67 -6.97 -12.79
N PHE A 200 -10.92 -6.74 -12.39
CA PHE A 200 -11.92 -6.00 -13.16
C PHE A 200 -11.98 -4.53 -12.73
N VAL A 201 -12.11 -3.62 -13.69
CA VAL A 201 -12.35 -2.19 -13.41
C VAL A 201 -13.85 -1.98 -13.19
N LYS A 202 -14.22 -1.53 -12.00
CA LYS A 202 -15.61 -1.19 -11.67
C LYS A 202 -15.88 0.25 -12.06
N ILE A 203 -16.82 0.45 -12.98
CA ILE A 203 -17.31 1.79 -13.36
C ILE A 203 -18.77 1.88 -12.91
N GLU A 204 -19.07 2.83 -12.04
CA GLU A 204 -20.43 3.01 -11.55
C GLU A 204 -21.37 3.46 -12.66
N SER A 205 -22.53 2.80 -12.76
CA SER A 205 -23.54 3.11 -13.78
C SER A 205 -24.08 4.55 -13.69
N VAL A 206 -24.00 5.17 -12.50
CA VAL A 206 -24.38 6.56 -12.27
C VAL A 206 -23.48 7.51 -13.06
N MET A 207 -22.18 7.23 -13.13
CA MET A 207 -21.20 8.01 -13.90
C MET A 207 -21.39 7.88 -15.41
N LEU A 208 -22.18 6.93 -15.90
CA LEU A 208 -22.50 6.80 -17.32
C LEU A 208 -23.77 7.58 -17.71
N LYS A 209 -24.63 7.93 -16.74
CA LYS A 209 -25.90 8.61 -17.02
C LYS A 209 -25.65 10.06 -17.44
N GLY A 210 -26.11 10.42 -18.65
CA GLY A 210 -26.06 11.79 -19.18
C GLY A 210 -24.82 12.14 -20.01
N ARG A 211 -23.88 11.21 -20.21
CA ARG A 211 -22.66 11.40 -21.02
C ARG A 211 -22.81 10.76 -22.39
N ARG A 212 -22.26 11.40 -23.43
CA ARG A 212 -22.39 10.96 -24.82
C ARG A 212 -21.35 9.90 -25.22
N SER A 213 -20.15 9.96 -24.65
CA SER A 213 -19.04 9.06 -24.99
C SER A 213 -18.06 8.94 -23.84
N VAL A 214 -17.69 7.71 -23.49
CA VAL A 214 -16.66 7.40 -22.51
C VAL A 214 -15.53 6.64 -23.21
N GLU A 215 -14.30 7.08 -23.01
CA GLU A 215 -13.07 6.44 -23.50
C GLU A 215 -12.42 5.72 -22.31
N VAL A 216 -12.18 4.42 -22.45
CA VAL A 216 -11.41 3.62 -21.49
C VAL A 216 -10.10 3.26 -22.15
N THR A 217 -8.98 3.54 -21.49
CA THR A 217 -7.65 3.30 -22.06
C THR A 217 -6.64 2.91 -21.01
N ASP A 218 -5.77 1.98 -21.40
CA ASP A 218 -4.59 1.54 -20.67
C ASP A 218 -3.31 2.20 -21.20
N ALA A 219 -3.42 3.01 -22.27
CA ALA A 219 -2.29 3.56 -23.03
C ALA A 219 -1.77 4.88 -22.47
N ILE A 220 -1.98 5.11 -21.18
CA ILE A 220 -1.72 6.37 -20.50
C ILE A 220 -0.85 6.11 -19.28
N MET A 221 0.08 7.02 -19.03
CA MET A 221 0.91 7.07 -17.84
C MET A 221 0.59 8.33 -17.05
N ASP A 222 0.50 8.16 -15.74
CA ASP A 222 0.41 9.26 -14.79
C ASP A 222 1.77 9.94 -14.63
N CYS A 223 1.80 11.26 -14.72
CA CYS A 223 3.01 12.04 -14.49
C CYS A 223 3.16 12.48 -13.01
N HIS A 224 2.11 12.32 -12.18
CA HIS A 224 2.03 12.85 -10.81
C HIS A 224 2.30 14.36 -10.74
N ILE A 225 1.74 15.08 -11.70
CA ILE A 225 1.75 16.54 -11.76
C ILE A 225 0.30 16.98 -11.76
N ASP A 226 -0.12 17.62 -10.67
CA ASP A 226 -1.48 18.06 -10.48
C ASP A 226 -1.55 19.58 -10.31
N ILE A 227 -2.53 20.19 -10.95
CA ILE A 227 -2.90 21.57 -10.68
C ILE A 227 -4.14 21.50 -9.80
N CYS A 228 -3.96 21.89 -8.54
CA CYS A 228 -4.95 21.79 -7.50
C CYS A 228 -5.46 23.18 -7.15
N ALA A 229 -6.74 23.23 -6.85
CA ALA A 229 -7.34 24.38 -6.23
C ALA A 229 -7.24 24.30 -4.69
N PRO A 230 -7.29 25.42 -3.95
CA PRO A 230 -7.19 25.40 -2.50
C PRO A 230 -8.25 24.55 -1.80
N GLU A 231 -9.40 24.32 -2.44
CA GLU A 231 -10.47 23.45 -1.95
C GLU A 231 -9.98 22.01 -1.71
N VAL A 232 -9.01 21.52 -2.49
CA VAL A 232 -8.38 20.22 -2.27
C VAL A 232 -7.77 20.12 -0.87
N LEU A 233 -7.12 21.18 -0.38
CA LEU A 233 -6.52 21.17 0.96
C LEU A 233 -7.59 21.10 2.07
N VAL A 234 -8.76 21.69 1.83
CA VAL A 234 -9.91 21.63 2.74
C VAL A 234 -10.48 20.21 2.77
N ASP A 235 -10.64 19.58 1.61
CA ASP A 235 -11.12 18.19 1.51
C ASP A 235 -10.21 17.23 2.29
N PHE A 236 -8.88 17.37 2.15
CA PHE A 236 -7.94 16.58 2.93
C PHE A 236 -8.01 16.85 4.44
N ARG A 237 -8.39 18.06 4.85
CA ARG A 237 -8.54 18.41 6.27
C ARG A 237 -9.82 17.84 6.88
N GLU A 238 -10.90 17.79 6.12
CA GLU A 238 -12.17 17.23 6.58
C GLU A 238 -12.16 15.69 6.57
N ASN A 239 -11.55 15.10 5.53
CA ASN A 239 -11.48 13.65 5.35
C ASN A 239 -10.10 13.11 5.76
N PHE A 240 -10.01 12.55 6.97
CA PHE A 240 -8.78 11.99 7.52
C PHE A 240 -8.33 10.68 6.84
N ASP A 241 -9.25 9.99 6.19
CA ASP A 241 -9.00 8.69 5.56
C ASP A 241 -8.16 8.82 4.27
N TYR A 242 -8.11 10.00 3.67
CA TYR A 242 -7.26 10.24 2.49
C TYR A 242 -5.78 10.30 2.89
N GLN A 243 -5.04 9.22 2.63
CA GLN A 243 -3.60 9.13 2.87
C GLN A 243 -2.82 9.33 1.57
N GLN A 244 -3.24 8.65 0.50
CA GLN A 244 -2.68 8.79 -0.84
C GLN A 244 -3.56 9.65 -1.75
N ILE A 245 -2.92 10.46 -2.61
CA ILE A 245 -3.62 11.35 -3.54
C ILE A 245 -4.36 10.57 -4.63
N ARG A 246 -3.81 9.45 -5.11
CA ARG A 246 -4.38 8.70 -6.23
C ARG A 246 -5.41 7.67 -5.76
N ARG A 247 -4.98 6.69 -4.97
CA ARG A 247 -5.84 5.60 -4.49
C ARG A 247 -7.04 6.10 -3.68
N ASP A 248 -6.77 6.91 -2.66
CA ASP A 248 -7.80 7.25 -1.67
C ASP A 248 -8.59 8.52 -2.08
N PHE A 249 -7.89 9.58 -2.50
CA PHE A 249 -8.53 10.86 -2.79
C PHE A 249 -9.25 10.88 -4.15
N ILE A 250 -8.63 10.42 -5.24
CA ILE A 250 -9.32 10.37 -6.54
C ILE A 250 -10.50 9.37 -6.47
N GLY A 251 -10.30 8.19 -5.88
CA GLY A 251 -11.38 7.22 -5.65
C GLY A 251 -12.50 7.77 -4.76
N GLY A 252 -12.13 8.41 -3.65
CA GLY A 252 -13.08 9.01 -2.71
C GLY A 252 -13.93 10.12 -3.32
N ILE A 253 -13.37 10.96 -4.20
CA ILE A 253 -14.12 12.01 -4.91
C ILE A 253 -15.15 11.42 -5.88
N PHE A 254 -14.88 10.24 -6.46
CA PHE A 254 -15.86 9.60 -7.33
C PHE A 254 -17.05 9.05 -6.56
N SER A 255 -16.84 8.55 -5.35
CA SER A 255 -17.92 8.05 -4.49
C SER A 255 -18.67 9.16 -3.74
N ASP A 256 -18.07 10.35 -3.58
CA ASP A 256 -18.69 11.45 -2.86
C ASP A 256 -19.73 12.21 -3.72
N GLU A 257 -21.00 11.83 -3.56
CA GLU A 257 -22.13 12.52 -4.20
C GLU A 257 -22.42 13.90 -3.57
N VAL A 258 -21.89 14.22 -2.38
CA VAL A 258 -22.29 15.39 -1.60
C VAL A 258 -21.58 16.66 -2.07
N MET A 259 -20.26 16.61 -2.27
CA MET A 259 -19.47 17.76 -2.70
C MET A 259 -19.57 18.02 -4.21
N GLY A 260 -19.74 16.96 -5.02
CA GLY A 260 -19.86 17.07 -6.47
C GLY A 260 -18.60 17.61 -7.17
N ASN A 261 -17.45 17.50 -6.51
CA ASN A 261 -16.14 17.92 -6.99
C ASN A 261 -15.72 17.08 -8.21
N LYS A 262 -15.05 17.72 -9.18
CA LYS A 262 -14.67 17.10 -10.45
C LYS A 262 -13.17 17.22 -10.69
N ILE A 263 -12.60 16.10 -11.11
CA ILE A 263 -11.20 15.99 -11.51
C ILE A 263 -11.13 15.85 -13.02
N TYR A 264 -10.22 16.60 -13.64
CA TYR A 264 -10.02 16.58 -15.08
C TYR A 264 -8.64 16.08 -15.44
N MET A 265 -8.55 15.44 -16.60
CA MET A 265 -7.31 15.03 -17.24
C MET A 265 -6.80 16.14 -18.17
N HIS A 266 -5.48 16.28 -18.23
CA HIS A 266 -4.77 16.97 -19.30
C HIS A 266 -3.76 16.01 -19.96
N GLU A 267 -3.83 15.85 -21.28
CA GLU A 267 -2.91 15.01 -22.03
C GLU A 267 -1.71 15.84 -22.49
N LEU A 268 -0.49 15.42 -22.11
CA LEU A 268 0.75 16.07 -22.53
C LEU A 268 0.94 16.00 -24.05
N GLY A 269 1.50 17.07 -24.63
CA GLY A 269 1.83 17.13 -26.04
C GLY A 269 2.85 16.05 -26.45
N PRO A 270 2.98 15.74 -27.76
CA PRO A 270 3.90 14.70 -28.24
C PRO A 270 5.37 15.01 -27.93
N THR A 271 5.73 16.29 -27.88
CA THR A 271 7.09 16.79 -27.60
C THR A 271 7.41 16.91 -26.11
N GLU A 272 6.39 16.82 -25.26
CA GLU A 272 6.55 16.96 -23.81
C GLU A 272 6.76 15.60 -23.17
N TYR A 273 7.54 15.61 -22.11
CA TYR A 273 7.93 14.45 -21.32
C TYR A 273 7.54 14.71 -19.87
N GLY A 274 6.98 13.69 -19.23
CA GLY A 274 6.71 13.68 -17.80
C GLY A 274 6.77 12.24 -17.34
N ALA A 275 7.64 11.95 -16.37
CA ALA A 275 7.74 10.62 -15.78
C ALA A 275 8.15 10.73 -14.30
N ARG A 276 7.60 9.83 -13.49
CA ARG A 276 7.94 9.67 -12.09
C ARG A 276 8.86 8.46 -11.90
N ILE A 277 9.81 8.58 -10.98
CA ILE A 277 10.76 7.52 -10.66
C ILE A 277 10.25 6.77 -9.44
N HIS A 278 9.57 5.63 -9.60
CA HIS A 278 9.07 4.81 -8.49
C HIS A 278 10.00 3.66 -8.12
N ASN A 279 10.58 3.05 -9.16
CA ASN A 279 11.36 1.81 -9.09
C ASN A 279 12.72 1.98 -9.78
N VAL A 280 13.66 1.06 -9.50
CA VAL A 280 15.00 1.04 -10.12
C VAL A 280 14.90 0.92 -11.66
N ARG A 281 13.88 0.23 -12.19
CA ARG A 281 13.64 0.16 -13.63
C ARG A 281 13.17 1.49 -14.22
N THR A 282 12.25 2.19 -13.55
CA THR A 282 11.86 3.55 -13.98
C THR A 282 13.04 4.52 -13.87
N TYR A 283 13.92 4.33 -12.88
CA TYR A 283 15.17 5.08 -12.77
C TYR A 283 16.10 4.85 -13.97
N ASP A 284 16.29 3.59 -14.40
CA ASP A 284 17.06 3.27 -15.62
C ASP A 284 16.39 3.84 -16.88
N ALA A 285 15.07 3.71 -17.02
CA ALA A 285 14.33 4.23 -18.17
C ALA A 285 14.44 5.76 -18.28
N VAL A 286 14.15 6.50 -17.21
CA VAL A 286 14.25 7.97 -17.19
C VAL A 286 15.70 8.42 -17.40
N SER A 287 16.68 7.73 -16.82
CA SER A 287 18.10 8.04 -17.07
C SER A 287 18.47 7.92 -18.55
N ARG A 288 18.03 6.85 -19.23
CA ARG A 288 18.25 6.66 -20.66
C ARG A 288 17.54 7.73 -21.49
N ASP A 289 16.32 8.08 -21.11
CA ASP A 289 15.53 9.12 -21.80
C ASP A 289 16.22 10.50 -21.72
N ILE A 290 16.81 10.83 -20.56
CA ILE A 290 17.64 12.04 -20.38
C ILE A 290 18.87 12.01 -21.28
N ILE A 291 19.61 10.89 -21.29
CA ILE A 291 20.83 10.73 -22.12
C ILE A 291 20.49 10.86 -23.61
N GLN A 292 19.34 10.34 -24.02
CA GLN A 292 18.81 10.42 -25.38
C GLN A 292 18.16 11.76 -25.72
N ARG A 293 18.15 12.73 -24.80
CA ARG A 293 17.63 14.11 -24.97
C ARG A 293 16.11 14.20 -25.16
N TRP A 294 15.35 13.27 -24.60
CA TRP A 294 13.88 13.36 -24.62
C TRP A 294 13.37 14.55 -23.79
N LEU A 295 14.15 15.01 -22.80
CA LEU A 295 13.81 16.12 -21.92
C LEU A 295 14.29 17.49 -22.39
N TYR A 296 14.67 17.65 -23.66
CA TYR A 296 15.10 18.96 -24.17
C TYR A 296 14.05 20.04 -23.85
N PRO A 297 14.42 21.20 -23.26
CA PRO A 297 15.77 21.77 -23.12
C PRO A 297 16.53 21.38 -21.84
N LEU A 298 15.96 20.60 -20.92
CA LEU A 298 16.60 20.15 -19.69
C LEU A 298 17.51 18.94 -20.00
N VAL A 299 18.73 19.25 -20.43
CA VAL A 299 19.74 18.25 -20.81
C VAL A 299 21.09 18.57 -20.14
N PRO A 300 21.92 17.56 -19.81
CA PRO A 300 23.14 17.78 -19.04
C PRO A 300 24.13 18.77 -19.68
N ASP A 301 24.16 18.85 -21.01
CA ASP A 301 25.07 19.71 -21.79
C ASP A 301 24.73 21.20 -21.73
N ASN A 302 23.50 21.56 -21.33
CA ASN A 302 23.15 22.96 -21.10
C ASN A 302 23.75 23.49 -19.78
N ASN A 303 24.26 22.62 -18.89
CA ASN A 303 24.95 22.98 -17.65
C ASN A 303 24.18 23.95 -16.74
N ILE A 304 22.85 23.90 -16.81
CA ILE A 304 21.96 24.77 -16.04
C ILE A 304 21.85 24.27 -14.59
N LEU A 305 21.99 22.95 -14.40
CA LEU A 305 21.72 22.31 -13.13
C LEU A 305 22.91 22.44 -12.17
N PRO A 306 22.71 23.01 -10.97
CA PRO A 306 23.73 23.04 -9.94
C PRO A 306 23.91 21.65 -9.32
N THR A 307 25.15 21.22 -9.13
CA THR A 307 25.48 20.02 -8.33
C THR A 307 26.38 20.45 -7.18
N GLY A 308 25.76 20.98 -6.12
CA GLY A 308 26.46 21.59 -4.99
C GLY A 308 27.25 22.84 -5.39
N SER A 309 28.45 23.01 -4.83
CA SER A 309 29.28 24.21 -5.01
C SER A 309 30.05 24.30 -6.34
N THR A 310 30.04 23.25 -7.19
CA THR A 310 30.75 23.28 -8.48
C THR A 310 29.78 23.20 -9.66
N PRO A 311 29.83 24.17 -10.60
CA PRO A 311 28.98 24.15 -11.79
C PRO A 311 29.26 22.89 -12.61
N THR A 312 28.22 22.35 -13.24
CA THR A 312 28.35 21.26 -14.22
C THR A 312 29.01 21.81 -15.49
N SER A 313 29.88 21.02 -16.12
CA SER A 313 30.62 21.44 -17.34
C SER A 313 30.66 20.32 -18.39
N TYR A 314 29.50 19.73 -18.69
CA TYR A 314 29.35 18.68 -19.68
C TYR A 314 29.49 19.19 -21.10
N SER A 315 30.22 18.42 -21.90
CA SER A 315 30.34 18.54 -23.36
C SER A 315 29.70 17.34 -24.04
N PHE A 316 28.98 17.60 -25.13
CA PHE A 316 28.29 16.56 -25.89
C PHE A 316 29.12 16.05 -27.07
N SER A 317 29.24 14.74 -27.20
CA SER A 317 29.92 14.05 -28.30
C SER A 317 28.97 13.10 -29.03
N ARG A 318 29.29 12.77 -30.29
CA ARG A 318 28.51 11.81 -31.11
C ARG A 318 28.35 10.48 -30.38
N GLY A 319 27.17 9.88 -30.51
CA GLY A 319 26.81 8.65 -29.80
C GLY A 319 26.26 8.87 -28.40
N ASN A 320 25.69 10.05 -28.11
CA ASN A 320 25.14 10.44 -26.81
C ASN A 320 26.15 10.28 -25.67
N ILE A 321 27.38 10.72 -25.92
CA ILE A 321 28.45 10.66 -24.93
C ILE A 321 28.59 12.03 -24.29
N TYR A 322 28.46 12.08 -22.96
CA TYR A 322 28.61 13.29 -22.17
C TYR A 322 29.92 13.24 -21.39
N ARG A 323 30.73 14.31 -21.50
CA ARG A 323 32.04 14.40 -20.84
C ARG A 323 32.16 15.71 -20.11
N GLU A 324 32.34 15.64 -18.79
CA GLU A 324 32.69 16.79 -17.97
C GLU A 324 34.19 17.16 -18.08
N GLU A 325 34.61 18.29 -17.51
CA GLU A 325 36.03 18.68 -17.50
C GLU A 325 36.85 17.86 -16.50
N GLY A 326 38.15 17.71 -16.77
CA GLY A 326 39.09 17.03 -15.86
C GLY A 326 39.05 15.49 -15.90
N ILE A 327 38.44 14.88 -16.92
CA ILE A 327 38.44 13.43 -17.10
C ILE A 327 39.78 12.95 -17.66
N THR A 328 40.30 11.84 -17.12
CA THR A 328 41.46 11.13 -17.67
C THR A 328 41.02 9.76 -18.21
N VAL A 329 40.98 9.60 -19.53
CA VAL A 329 40.67 8.32 -20.19
C VAL A 329 41.95 7.73 -20.79
N ALA A 330 42.27 6.49 -20.45
CA ALA A 330 43.40 5.78 -21.03
C ALA A 330 43.23 5.56 -22.54
N ARG A 331 44.34 5.52 -23.29
CA ARG A 331 44.32 5.43 -24.77
C ARG A 331 43.71 4.13 -25.29
N SER A 332 43.85 3.06 -24.50
CA SER A 332 43.34 1.72 -24.82
C SER A 332 41.89 1.52 -24.36
N ALA A 333 41.32 2.45 -23.59
CA ALA A 333 39.94 2.35 -23.09
C ALA A 333 38.92 2.67 -24.18
N THR A 334 37.81 1.95 -24.17
CA THR A 334 36.70 2.14 -25.12
C THR A 334 35.47 2.66 -24.39
N VAL A 335 35.10 3.90 -24.73
CA VAL A 335 33.86 4.53 -24.26
C VAL A 335 32.81 4.34 -25.35
N GLY A 336 31.78 3.56 -25.04
CA GLY A 336 30.66 3.25 -25.92
C GLY A 336 29.59 4.33 -25.95
N LEU A 337 28.48 3.99 -26.61
CA LEU A 337 27.32 4.87 -26.77
C LEU A 337 26.59 5.11 -25.44
N ASN A 338 25.82 6.19 -25.38
CA ASN A 338 24.95 6.57 -24.25
C ASN A 338 25.68 6.56 -22.90
N THR A 339 26.91 7.08 -22.87
CA THR A 339 27.75 7.06 -21.66
C THR A 339 27.99 8.46 -21.14
N VAL A 340 27.85 8.65 -19.82
CA VAL A 340 28.06 9.92 -19.12
C VAL A 340 29.27 9.78 -18.20
N LEU A 341 30.22 10.69 -18.32
CA LEU A 341 31.43 10.73 -17.49
C LEU A 341 31.48 12.04 -16.69
N GLY A 342 31.46 11.92 -15.37
CA GLY A 342 31.60 13.05 -14.44
C GLY A 342 33.03 13.56 -14.29
N ALA A 343 33.15 14.77 -13.72
CA ALA A 343 34.43 15.45 -13.50
C ALA A 343 35.38 14.64 -12.63
N GLY A 344 36.67 14.68 -12.97
CA GLY A 344 37.72 13.98 -12.22
C GLY A 344 37.70 12.44 -12.35
N CYS A 345 36.83 11.89 -13.21
CA CYS A 345 36.78 10.45 -13.47
C CYS A 345 38.08 9.96 -14.14
N ARG A 346 38.58 8.80 -13.70
CA ARG A 346 39.75 8.13 -14.28
C ARG A 346 39.34 6.76 -14.82
N VAL A 347 39.61 6.53 -16.10
CA VAL A 347 39.33 5.24 -16.76
C VAL A 347 40.64 4.56 -17.13
N GLY A 348 40.89 3.39 -16.53
CA GLY A 348 42.10 2.58 -16.71
C GLY A 348 42.23 1.95 -18.10
N ASP A 349 43.40 1.35 -18.35
CA ASP A 349 43.75 0.74 -19.63
C ASP A 349 42.86 -0.49 -19.93
N GLY A 350 42.42 -0.63 -21.18
CA GLY A 350 41.62 -1.77 -21.64
C GLY A 350 40.18 -1.82 -21.12
N ALA A 351 39.72 -0.80 -20.37
CA ALA A 351 38.35 -0.75 -19.87
C ALA A 351 37.32 -0.52 -20.98
N VAL A 352 36.17 -1.17 -20.87
CA VAL A 352 35.03 -1.06 -21.78
C VAL A 352 33.82 -0.55 -20.99
N VAL A 353 33.31 0.63 -21.36
CA VAL A 353 32.15 1.24 -20.69
C VAL A 353 31.06 1.51 -21.72
N LYS A 354 29.85 1.00 -21.52
CA LYS A 354 28.72 1.16 -22.46
C LYS A 354 27.39 1.37 -21.74
N ASN A 355 26.58 2.33 -22.20
CA ASN A 355 25.28 2.66 -21.60
C ASN A 355 25.36 2.91 -20.08
N CYS A 356 26.43 3.56 -19.61
CA CYS A 356 26.67 3.78 -18.18
C CYS A 356 26.63 5.25 -17.81
N VAL A 357 26.23 5.53 -16.57
CA VAL A 357 26.41 6.85 -15.95
C VAL A 357 27.48 6.72 -14.89
N ILE A 358 28.55 7.50 -15.01
CA ILE A 358 29.67 7.50 -14.08
C ILE A 358 29.75 8.86 -13.38
N GLY A 359 29.72 8.82 -12.06
CA GLY A 359 29.81 9.94 -11.15
C GLY A 359 31.16 10.64 -11.12
N ARG A 360 31.19 11.76 -10.38
CA ARG A 360 32.39 12.59 -10.19
C ARG A 360 33.41 11.89 -9.31
N ASN A 361 34.70 12.11 -9.56
CA ASN A 361 35.84 11.56 -8.81
C ASN A 361 35.87 10.02 -8.72
N THR A 362 35.26 9.34 -9.68
CA THR A 362 35.24 7.87 -9.73
C THR A 362 36.49 7.34 -10.43
N ILE A 363 37.07 6.28 -9.86
CA ILE A 363 38.27 5.62 -10.39
C ILE A 363 37.86 4.24 -10.91
N ILE A 364 38.11 3.98 -12.18
CA ILE A 364 37.89 2.69 -12.84
C ILE A 364 39.23 2.07 -13.17
N GLY A 365 39.46 0.86 -12.66
CA GLY A 365 40.67 0.07 -12.90
C GLY A 365 40.84 -0.38 -14.35
N SER A 366 41.88 -1.16 -14.58
CA SER A 366 42.25 -1.70 -15.89
C SER A 366 41.42 -2.95 -16.23
N ASN A 367 41.21 -3.20 -17.52
CA ASN A 367 40.49 -4.37 -18.08
C ASN A 367 39.06 -4.57 -17.53
N CYS A 368 38.40 -3.51 -17.06
CA CYS A 368 37.04 -3.60 -16.55
C CYS A 368 36.01 -3.62 -17.68
N VAL A 369 34.92 -4.36 -17.49
CA VAL A 369 33.77 -4.37 -18.41
C VAL A 369 32.54 -3.91 -17.64
N ILE A 370 32.04 -2.72 -18.00
CA ILE A 370 30.89 -2.08 -17.34
C ILE A 370 29.82 -1.81 -18.40
N GLU A 371 28.64 -2.41 -18.22
CA GLU A 371 27.52 -2.29 -19.16
C GLU A 371 26.22 -2.02 -18.42
N GLY A 372 25.52 -0.93 -18.77
CA GLY A 372 24.20 -0.62 -18.22
C GLY A 372 24.20 -0.23 -16.74
N SER A 373 25.36 0.09 -16.16
CA SER A 373 25.50 0.36 -14.72
C SER A 373 25.49 1.85 -14.40
N TYR A 374 24.95 2.17 -13.23
CA TYR A 374 24.86 3.52 -12.67
C TYR A 374 25.80 3.61 -11.48
N ILE A 375 26.87 4.39 -11.63
CA ILE A 375 27.92 4.54 -10.61
C ILE A 375 27.90 5.99 -10.12
N ASP A 376 27.67 6.16 -8.83
CA ASP A 376 27.65 7.47 -8.17
C ASP A 376 29.08 8.02 -7.93
N ALA A 377 29.20 9.17 -7.28
CA ALA A 377 30.42 9.90 -7.02
C ALA A 377 31.33 9.21 -5.98
N ASN A 378 32.64 9.41 -6.15
CA ASN A 378 33.69 8.90 -5.26
C ASN A 378 33.73 7.37 -5.13
N VAL A 379 33.32 6.64 -6.16
CA VAL A 379 33.41 5.18 -6.21
C VAL A 379 34.78 4.74 -6.71
N SER A 380 35.32 3.67 -6.14
CA SER A 380 36.59 3.07 -6.58
C SER A 380 36.35 1.65 -7.07
N VAL A 381 36.58 1.41 -8.36
CA VAL A 381 36.48 0.10 -9.00
C VAL A 381 37.89 -0.41 -9.28
N GLY A 382 38.21 -1.59 -8.75
CA GLY A 382 39.49 -2.27 -8.93
C GLY A 382 39.72 -2.80 -10.34
N ASP A 383 40.82 -3.53 -10.53
CA ASP A 383 41.19 -4.13 -11.82
C ASP A 383 40.42 -5.43 -12.12
N ASP A 384 40.21 -5.72 -13.40
CA ASP A 384 39.54 -6.93 -13.91
C ASP A 384 38.11 -7.14 -13.36
N VAL A 385 37.37 -6.04 -13.13
CA VAL A 385 36.00 -6.09 -12.62
C VAL A 385 34.98 -6.18 -13.75
N LYS A 386 33.95 -7.01 -13.56
CA LYS A 386 32.80 -7.12 -14.48
C LYS A 386 31.53 -6.66 -13.80
N MET A 387 30.85 -5.67 -14.37
CA MET A 387 29.61 -5.10 -13.86
C MET A 387 28.56 -5.02 -14.96
N ILE A 388 27.39 -5.59 -14.70
CA ILE A 388 26.26 -5.54 -15.63
C ILE A 388 25.04 -5.03 -14.88
N SER A 389 24.39 -3.98 -15.38
CA SER A 389 23.11 -3.46 -14.88
C SER A 389 23.06 -3.33 -13.34
N SER A 390 24.10 -2.74 -12.75
CA SER A 390 24.21 -2.57 -11.29
C SER A 390 24.09 -1.09 -10.90
N LEU A 391 23.45 -0.81 -9.77
CA LEU A 391 23.39 0.52 -9.17
C LEU A 391 24.35 0.59 -7.99
N VAL A 392 25.36 1.46 -8.07
CA VAL A 392 26.41 1.62 -7.05
C VAL A 392 26.38 3.04 -6.50
N CYS A 393 26.07 3.16 -5.21
CA CYS A 393 25.98 4.44 -4.51
C CYS A 393 27.35 4.97 -4.08
N GLY A 394 27.38 6.25 -3.69
CA GLY A 394 28.62 6.98 -3.45
C GLY A 394 29.51 6.39 -2.36
N GLY A 395 30.82 6.48 -2.57
CA GLY A 395 31.83 6.01 -1.60
C GLY A 395 32.10 4.51 -1.59
N ALA A 396 31.33 3.71 -2.34
CA ALA A 396 31.53 2.27 -2.46
C ALA A 396 32.90 1.92 -3.07
N VAL A 397 33.45 0.76 -2.65
CA VAL A 397 34.74 0.25 -3.10
C VAL A 397 34.57 -1.18 -3.57
N ILE A 398 34.88 -1.41 -4.84
CA ILE A 398 34.83 -2.74 -5.46
C ILE A 398 36.26 -3.18 -5.68
N HIS A 399 36.70 -4.22 -4.97
CA HIS A 399 38.06 -4.72 -5.10
C HIS A 399 38.30 -5.51 -6.41
N ASN A 400 39.56 -5.85 -6.64
CA ASN A 400 40.01 -6.49 -7.89
C ASN A 400 39.34 -7.86 -8.12
N ARG A 401 39.08 -8.18 -9.38
CA ARG A 401 38.45 -9.43 -9.85
C ARG A 401 37.03 -9.69 -9.32
N ALA A 402 36.35 -8.69 -8.75
CA ALA A 402 34.96 -8.83 -8.35
C ALA A 402 34.04 -8.90 -9.58
N GLN A 403 32.94 -9.65 -9.45
CA GLN A 403 31.90 -9.75 -10.48
C GLN A 403 30.54 -9.40 -9.89
N LEU A 404 29.84 -8.48 -10.54
CA LEU A 404 28.50 -8.06 -10.16
C LEU A 404 27.52 -8.52 -11.23
N GLU A 405 26.61 -9.40 -10.82
CA GLU A 405 25.54 -9.87 -11.69
C GLU A 405 24.44 -8.80 -11.88
N PRO A 406 23.56 -8.96 -12.89
CA PRO A 406 22.50 -8.01 -13.17
C PRO A 406 21.57 -7.74 -11.98
N GLY A 407 21.18 -6.47 -11.81
CA GLY A 407 20.21 -6.06 -10.79
C GLY A 407 20.77 -5.91 -9.37
N CYS A 408 22.09 -5.96 -9.20
CA CYS A 408 22.72 -5.69 -7.90
C CYS A 408 22.56 -4.21 -7.50
N ILE A 409 22.18 -3.98 -6.25
CA ILE A 409 22.08 -2.65 -5.63
C ILE A 409 23.07 -2.57 -4.48
N ILE A 410 24.01 -1.64 -4.57
CA ILE A 410 25.05 -1.40 -3.57
C ILE A 410 24.82 -0.02 -2.95
N SER A 411 24.50 0.00 -1.64
CA SER A 411 24.34 1.24 -0.86
C SER A 411 25.67 1.97 -0.65
N TYR A 412 25.63 3.12 0.01
CA TYR A 412 26.78 3.98 0.20
C TYR A 412 27.86 3.30 1.05
N ASN A 413 29.13 3.60 0.72
CA ASN A 413 30.32 3.14 1.45
C ASN A 413 30.51 1.62 1.56
N VAL A 414 29.69 0.78 0.89
CA VAL A 414 29.85 -0.67 0.91
C VAL A 414 31.17 -1.07 0.24
N VAL A 415 31.85 -2.06 0.83
CA VAL A 415 33.10 -2.61 0.29
C VAL A 415 32.86 -4.05 -0.15
N VAL A 416 33.05 -4.33 -1.44
CA VAL A 416 32.98 -5.68 -2.01
C VAL A 416 34.40 -6.26 -2.06
N GLY A 417 34.58 -7.40 -1.42
CA GLY A 417 35.86 -8.11 -1.33
C GLY A 417 36.41 -8.56 -2.69
N PRO A 418 37.73 -8.83 -2.76
CA PRO A 418 38.36 -9.31 -3.99
C PRO A 418 37.85 -10.70 -4.39
N GLU A 419 37.77 -10.96 -5.69
CA GLU A 419 37.32 -12.24 -6.28
C GLU A 419 35.88 -12.67 -5.94
N PHE A 420 35.10 -11.80 -5.29
CA PHE A 420 33.74 -12.13 -4.89
C PHE A 420 32.75 -11.93 -6.05
N VAL A 421 31.81 -12.86 -6.19
CA VAL A 421 30.70 -12.78 -7.14
C VAL A 421 29.45 -12.42 -6.36
N VAL A 422 28.92 -11.21 -6.59
CA VAL A 422 27.65 -10.78 -6.01
C VAL A 422 26.52 -11.39 -6.84
N PRO A 423 25.62 -12.20 -6.25
CA PRO A 423 24.51 -12.81 -6.97
C PRO A 423 23.53 -11.77 -7.54
N ALA A 424 22.86 -12.12 -8.64
CA ALA A 424 21.85 -11.27 -9.27
C ALA A 424 20.79 -10.80 -8.26
N HIS A 425 20.31 -9.57 -8.44
CA HIS A 425 19.26 -8.94 -7.61
C HIS A 425 19.61 -8.77 -6.11
N SER A 426 20.87 -8.95 -5.72
CA SER A 426 21.29 -8.76 -4.32
C SER A 426 21.31 -7.29 -3.92
N ARG A 427 20.89 -6.99 -2.68
CA ARG A 427 20.99 -5.67 -2.04
C ARG A 427 22.02 -5.70 -0.93
N LEU A 428 22.97 -4.78 -0.98
CA LEU A 428 24.03 -4.66 0.01
C LEU A 428 23.96 -3.28 0.67
N SER A 429 24.03 -3.25 2.01
CA SER A 429 24.07 -2.02 2.80
C SER A 429 24.96 -2.16 4.02
N ILE A 430 25.43 -1.04 4.57
CA ILE A 430 26.19 -1.04 5.83
C ILE A 430 25.28 -1.21 7.04
N PHE A 431 24.04 -0.76 6.93
CA PHE A 431 23.06 -0.88 8.00
C PHE A 431 22.52 -2.31 8.04
N GLU A 432 22.41 -2.87 9.23
CA GLU A 432 21.70 -4.14 9.45
C GLU A 432 20.19 -3.89 9.27
N GLN A 433 19.49 -4.86 8.70
CA GLN A 433 18.04 -4.78 8.53
C GLN A 433 17.38 -4.85 9.91
N GLU A 434 16.62 -3.83 10.30
CA GLU A 434 15.83 -3.89 11.53
C GLU A 434 14.78 -5.01 11.40
N VAL A 435 14.89 -6.05 12.23
CA VAL A 435 13.90 -7.11 12.32
C VAL A 435 12.71 -6.54 13.09
N LEU A 436 11.73 -6.00 12.38
CA LEU A 436 10.42 -5.68 12.95
C LEU A 436 9.67 -7.00 13.22
N SER A 437 9.27 -7.20 14.48
CA SER A 437 8.52 -8.36 14.95
C SER A 437 7.20 -8.50 14.20
N ASP A 438 6.84 -9.75 13.89
CA ASP A 438 5.62 -10.20 13.20
C ASP A 438 4.32 -9.70 13.87
N VAL A 439 3.96 -8.43 13.65
CA VAL A 439 2.61 -7.94 13.89
C VAL A 439 1.91 -7.90 12.54
N ASP A 440 0.96 -8.82 12.41
CA ASP A 440 0.08 -9.02 11.26
C ASP A 440 -0.61 -7.68 10.89
N SER A 441 -0.12 -7.04 9.83
CA SER A 441 -0.85 -5.98 9.13
C SER A 441 -0.57 -6.15 7.65
N SER A 442 -1.57 -6.68 6.97
CA SER A 442 -1.60 -6.94 5.53
C SER A 442 -1.71 -5.67 4.68
N ASP A 443 -1.18 -4.54 5.17
CA ASP A 443 -1.11 -3.28 4.44
C ASP A 443 0.32 -2.77 4.50
N ASP A 444 0.92 -2.57 3.34
CA ASP A 444 2.31 -2.14 3.13
C ASP A 444 2.60 -0.68 3.60
N GLU A 445 1.85 -0.15 4.58
CA GLU A 445 1.75 1.31 4.80
C GLU A 445 1.79 1.85 6.24
N LEU A 446 2.05 1.07 7.29
CA LEU A 446 2.10 1.63 8.65
C LEU A 446 3.34 1.26 9.46
N GLU A 447 4.52 1.63 8.99
CA GLU A 447 5.75 1.61 9.81
C GLU A 447 6.68 2.81 9.52
N TYR A 448 6.31 4.01 9.98
CA TYR A 448 7.33 4.90 10.53
C TYR A 448 7.07 5.05 12.03
N THR A 449 7.79 4.27 12.83
CA THR A 449 7.97 4.64 14.23
C THR A 449 9.14 5.62 14.31
N SER A 450 8.84 6.80 14.82
CA SER A 450 9.83 7.76 15.31
C SER A 450 10.74 7.07 16.32
N SER A 451 12.02 6.87 15.97
CA SER A 451 13.08 6.71 16.97
C SER A 451 13.37 8.08 17.61
N GLY A 452 12.33 8.62 18.27
CA GLY A 452 12.29 9.90 18.97
C GLY A 452 11.59 9.79 20.34
N GLY A 453 11.54 8.59 20.93
CA GLY A 453 11.00 8.35 22.27
C GLY A 453 12.06 8.48 23.37
N SER A 454 12.15 9.65 23.98
CA SER A 454 12.61 9.95 25.35
C SER A 454 13.41 8.86 26.10
N ARG A 455 14.75 8.81 25.93
CA ARG A 455 15.64 8.35 27.00
C ARG A 455 16.14 9.57 27.74
N GLU A 456 15.88 9.60 29.05
CA GLU A 456 16.44 10.60 29.96
C GLU A 456 17.93 10.79 29.68
N VAL A 457 18.29 12.03 29.38
CA VAL A 457 19.64 12.47 29.07
C VAL A 457 20.47 12.36 30.34
N THR A 458 21.32 11.34 30.42
CA THR A 458 22.56 11.41 31.19
C THR A 458 23.69 11.81 30.26
N ASP A 459 24.46 12.81 30.72
CA ASP A 459 25.36 13.71 29.98
C ASP A 459 26.66 13.06 29.44
N ASP A 460 26.62 11.80 28.99
CA ASP A 460 27.80 11.06 28.52
C ASP A 460 27.73 10.61 27.03
N SER A 461 26.61 10.84 26.33
CA SER A 461 26.39 10.29 24.97
C SER A 461 26.86 11.18 23.80
N ARG A 462 27.28 12.42 24.05
CA ARG A 462 27.83 13.30 22.99
C ARG A 462 29.26 12.92 22.57
N GLN A 463 30.00 12.21 23.42
CA GLN A 463 31.32 11.70 23.05
C GLN A 463 31.21 10.37 22.30
N THR A 464 30.24 9.49 22.61
CA THR A 464 30.15 8.15 22.03
C THR A 464 29.68 8.13 20.57
N GLY A 465 28.76 9.01 20.15
CA GLY A 465 28.32 9.08 18.74
C GLY A 465 29.38 9.68 17.79
N ALA A 466 30.17 10.65 18.26
CA ALA A 466 31.31 11.17 17.50
C ALA A 466 32.48 10.17 17.46
N LEU A 467 32.64 9.36 18.51
CA LEU A 467 33.62 8.27 18.57
C LEU A 467 33.21 7.07 17.70
N SER A 468 31.92 6.69 17.59
CA SER A 468 31.47 5.61 16.69
C SER A 468 31.61 6.02 15.22
N ALA A 469 31.17 7.21 14.82
CA ALA A 469 31.34 7.68 13.45
C ALA A 469 32.83 7.89 13.06
N ALA A 470 33.69 8.25 14.02
CA ALA A 470 35.13 8.33 13.79
C ALA A 470 35.80 6.95 13.74
N MET A 471 35.38 5.99 14.57
CA MET A 471 35.84 4.59 14.52
C MET A 471 35.35 3.87 13.26
N GLU A 472 34.13 4.14 12.80
CA GLU A 472 33.58 3.63 11.54
C GLU A 472 34.27 4.25 10.33
N ARG A 473 34.56 5.56 10.34
CA ARG A 473 35.42 6.20 9.32
C ARG A 473 36.82 5.59 9.30
N ALA A 474 37.40 5.30 10.47
CA ALA A 474 38.69 4.65 10.57
C ALA A 474 38.64 3.19 10.08
N ALA A 475 37.57 2.43 10.38
CA ALA A 475 37.36 1.08 9.88
C ALA A 475 37.12 1.04 8.36
N LEU A 476 36.43 2.04 7.82
CA LEU A 476 36.22 2.25 6.38
C LEU A 476 37.52 2.63 5.66
N GLU A 477 38.37 3.43 6.32
CA GLU A 477 39.70 3.80 5.83
C GLU A 477 40.67 2.61 5.87
N ASP A 478 40.60 1.76 6.90
CA ASP A 478 41.37 0.51 7.00
C ASP A 478 40.88 -0.59 6.03
N ALA A 479 39.57 -0.71 5.79
CA ALA A 479 39.00 -1.57 4.76
C ALA A 479 39.40 -1.11 3.35
N ARG A 480 39.37 0.21 3.08
CA ARG A 480 39.93 0.83 1.86
C ARG A 480 41.40 0.52 1.64
N LEU A 481 42.18 0.39 2.72
CA LEU A 481 43.62 0.13 2.69
C LEU A 481 43.98 -1.38 2.79
N GLY A 482 42.99 -2.28 2.87
CA GLY A 482 43.20 -3.72 2.95
C GLY A 482 43.91 -4.18 4.24
N ARG A 483 43.86 -3.38 5.32
CA ARG A 483 44.46 -3.74 6.61
C ARG A 483 43.43 -4.45 7.48
N ALA A 484 43.55 -5.77 7.56
CA ALA A 484 42.71 -6.64 8.40
C ALA A 484 42.98 -6.37 9.89
N SER A 485 42.37 -5.35 10.48
CA SER A 485 42.55 -5.05 11.91
C SER A 485 41.42 -4.20 12.51
N LEU A 486 40.17 -4.70 12.56
CA LEU A 486 39.27 -4.54 13.72
C LEU A 486 37.97 -5.33 13.54
N LYS A 487 37.51 -5.95 14.64
CA LYS A 487 36.34 -6.82 14.75
C LYS A 487 35.03 -6.01 14.62
N GLN A 488 34.49 -5.96 13.41
CA GLN A 488 33.04 -5.96 13.18
C GLN A 488 32.76 -7.23 12.36
N ILE A 489 31.86 -8.08 12.84
CA ILE A 489 31.49 -9.32 12.14
C ILE A 489 30.59 -8.88 10.98
N TRP A 490 31.19 -8.53 9.84
CA TRP A 490 30.46 -8.33 8.59
C TRP A 490 30.07 -9.68 8.01
N ASP A 491 28.98 -9.73 7.26
CA ASP A 491 28.55 -10.96 6.60
C ASP A 491 29.51 -11.29 5.44
N GLN A 492 30.53 -12.09 5.75
CA GLN A 492 31.51 -12.56 4.78
C GLN A 492 30.87 -13.37 3.64
N SER A 493 29.66 -13.91 3.83
CA SER A 493 28.93 -14.63 2.80
C SER A 493 28.29 -13.69 1.76
N ALA A 494 28.01 -12.45 2.14
CA ALA A 494 27.36 -11.44 1.31
C ALA A 494 28.34 -10.52 0.56
N VAL A 495 29.50 -10.21 1.16
CA VAL A 495 30.46 -9.23 0.61
C VAL A 495 31.86 -9.79 0.35
N GLY A 496 32.12 -11.07 0.67
CA GLY A 496 33.41 -11.72 0.49
C GLY A 496 34.46 -11.36 1.56
N ALA A 497 35.61 -12.02 1.51
CA ALA A 497 36.68 -11.85 2.51
C ALA A 497 37.26 -10.42 2.49
N GLY A 498 37.10 -9.68 3.59
CA GLY A 498 37.56 -8.28 3.71
C GLY A 498 36.55 -7.24 3.18
N GLY A 499 35.36 -7.66 2.77
CA GLY A 499 34.25 -6.77 2.48
C GLY A 499 33.58 -6.23 3.75
N ALA A 500 32.86 -5.12 3.60
CA ALA A 500 32.08 -4.48 4.65
C ALA A 500 30.66 -4.21 4.15
N GLY A 501 29.68 -4.85 4.79
CA GLY A 501 28.26 -4.74 4.48
C GLY A 501 27.44 -5.96 4.91
N TRP A 502 26.13 -5.80 4.95
CA TRP A 502 25.10 -6.80 5.20
C TRP A 502 24.27 -6.99 3.93
N ARG A 503 23.84 -8.22 3.69
CA ARG A 503 22.79 -8.51 2.69
C ARG A 503 21.44 -8.11 3.26
N TRP A 504 20.64 -7.44 2.46
CA TRP A 504 19.24 -7.16 2.77
C TRP A 504 18.37 -8.18 2.03
N GLU A 505 17.60 -8.96 2.79
CA GLU A 505 16.65 -9.95 2.24
C GLU A 505 15.26 -9.31 2.14
N LEU A 506 14.53 -9.60 1.06
CA LEU A 506 13.14 -9.21 0.95
C LEU A 506 12.27 -10.19 1.74
N ARG A 507 11.14 -9.71 2.28
CA ARG A 507 10.14 -10.59 2.88
C ARG A 507 9.65 -11.60 1.83
N GLU A 508 9.46 -12.87 2.23
CA GLU A 508 8.90 -13.92 1.36
C GLU A 508 7.53 -13.45 0.81
N GLY A 509 7.38 -13.44 -0.52
CA GLY A 509 6.21 -12.88 -1.23
C GLY A 509 6.54 -11.65 -2.08
N GLN A 510 7.35 -10.73 -1.57
CA GLN A 510 7.84 -9.56 -2.33
C GLN A 510 8.91 -9.98 -3.36
N GLU A 511 9.69 -11.04 -3.13
CA GLU A 511 10.70 -11.46 -4.11
C GLU A 511 10.14 -11.73 -5.51
N ALA A 512 8.95 -12.31 -5.66
CA ALA A 512 8.35 -12.58 -6.96
C ALA A 512 7.92 -11.31 -7.70
N GLU A 513 7.28 -10.37 -7.00
CA GLU A 513 6.93 -9.04 -7.55
C GLU A 513 8.19 -8.25 -7.92
N TRP A 514 9.19 -8.25 -7.05
CA TRP A 514 10.44 -7.55 -7.30
C TRP A 514 11.30 -8.17 -8.40
N ILE A 515 11.33 -9.49 -8.54
CA ILE A 515 11.94 -10.18 -9.69
C ILE A 515 11.16 -9.86 -10.97
N SER A 516 9.83 -9.75 -10.91
CA SER A 516 9.02 -9.27 -12.05
C SER A 516 9.37 -7.82 -12.44
N PHE A 517 9.77 -6.99 -11.47
CA PHE A 517 10.26 -5.63 -11.70
C PHE A 517 11.69 -5.56 -12.27
N LEU A 518 12.46 -6.65 -12.19
CA LEU A 518 13.86 -6.71 -12.61
C LEU A 518 14.11 -7.55 -13.88
N ALA A 519 13.25 -8.51 -14.21
CA ALA A 519 13.47 -9.42 -15.34
C ALA A 519 12.95 -8.86 -16.69
N PRO A 520 13.77 -8.83 -17.76
CA PRO A 520 13.23 -8.94 -19.09
C PRO A 520 12.78 -10.40 -19.28
N SER A 521 11.50 -10.62 -19.54
CA SER A 521 11.06 -11.91 -20.07
C SER A 521 11.79 -12.15 -21.38
N THR A 522 12.87 -12.92 -21.35
CA THR A 522 13.52 -13.42 -22.56
C THR A 522 13.87 -14.87 -22.36
N SER A 523 12.96 -15.73 -22.82
CA SER A 523 13.33 -16.92 -23.60
C SER A 523 12.11 -17.46 -24.35
N LEU A 524 11.89 -16.96 -25.57
CA LEU A 524 11.65 -17.88 -26.68
C LEU A 524 12.91 -17.81 -27.56
N PRO A 525 13.55 -18.94 -27.88
CA PRO A 525 14.82 -18.94 -28.58
C PRO A 525 14.62 -18.85 -30.10
N GLY A 526 15.38 -17.96 -30.74
CA GLY A 526 15.69 -18.04 -32.17
C GLY A 526 14.97 -17.01 -33.03
N GLY A 527 15.73 -16.05 -33.55
CA GLY A 527 15.25 -15.10 -34.55
C GLY A 527 16.29 -14.01 -34.79
N THR A 528 17.26 -14.31 -35.63
CA THR A 528 18.25 -13.39 -36.17
C THR A 528 17.62 -12.12 -36.74
N GLU A 529 18.32 -11.00 -36.57
CA GLU A 529 18.11 -9.75 -37.30
C GLU A 529 17.99 -10.01 -38.82
N ASP A 530 16.87 -9.63 -39.43
CA ASP A 530 16.87 -9.09 -40.79
C ASP A 530 15.62 -8.24 -41.07
N ASP A 531 15.83 -7.21 -41.90
CA ASP A 531 14.91 -6.16 -42.28
C ASP A 531 13.78 -6.61 -43.24
N SER A 532 12.71 -5.80 -43.26
CA SER A 532 11.79 -5.53 -44.39
C SER A 532 10.72 -6.56 -44.80
N ALA A 533 9.45 -6.14 -44.68
CA ALA A 533 8.31 -6.29 -45.61
C ALA A 533 7.01 -6.12 -44.77
N ALA A 534 6.13 -5.12 -45.00
CA ALA A 534 5.00 -5.16 -45.97
C ALA A 534 4.42 -6.59 -46.10
N TRP A 535 3.16 -6.85 -45.78
CA TRP A 535 2.01 -6.90 -46.70
C TRP A 535 0.86 -7.45 -45.82
N GLU A 536 -0.23 -6.70 -45.67
CA GLU A 536 -1.54 -6.90 -46.31
C GLU A 536 -2.47 -7.91 -45.59
N SER A 537 -3.75 -7.57 -45.71
CA SER A 537 -4.94 -8.23 -45.20
C SER A 537 -5.11 -9.66 -45.70
N ASP A 538 -5.87 -10.47 -44.98
CA ASP A 538 -7.19 -10.90 -45.48
C ASP A 538 -7.95 -11.76 -44.47
N ASP A 539 -9.24 -11.41 -44.35
CA ASP A 539 -10.35 -12.30 -43.99
C ASP A 539 -10.28 -13.62 -44.77
N GLU A 540 -10.63 -14.75 -44.14
CA GLU A 540 -11.66 -15.64 -44.68
C GLU A 540 -12.05 -16.76 -43.70
N LEU A 541 -13.34 -16.79 -43.39
CA LEU A 541 -14.09 -17.96 -42.97
C LEU A 541 -13.98 -19.08 -44.02
N GLN A 542 -13.73 -20.33 -43.59
CA GLN A 542 -14.53 -21.46 -44.06
C GLN A 542 -14.36 -22.74 -43.24
N SER A 543 -15.52 -23.30 -42.91
CA SER A 543 -15.80 -24.63 -42.40
C SER A 543 -15.32 -25.75 -43.31
N SER A 544 -14.86 -26.86 -42.73
CA SER A 544 -15.16 -28.19 -43.28
C SER A 544 -15.06 -29.30 -42.24
N THR A 545 -16.13 -30.07 -42.21
CA THR A 545 -16.43 -31.34 -41.52
C THR A 545 -15.42 -32.48 -41.70
N GLY A 546 -15.27 -33.35 -40.69
CA GLY A 546 -14.60 -34.65 -40.87
C GLY A 546 -14.29 -35.45 -39.59
N ALA A 547 -15.33 -36.03 -39.00
CA ALA A 547 -15.43 -37.15 -38.05
C ALA A 547 -14.20 -37.93 -37.49
N GLN A 548 -14.36 -38.24 -36.19
CA GLN A 548 -14.09 -39.51 -35.48
C GLN A 548 -12.73 -39.73 -34.78
N GLY A 549 -12.79 -39.81 -33.44
CA GLY A 549 -11.72 -40.29 -32.57
C GLY A 549 -12.00 -40.03 -31.09
N ASP A 550 -12.93 -40.79 -30.54
CA ASP A 550 -13.44 -40.78 -29.17
C ASP A 550 -12.35 -41.03 -28.10
N SER A 551 -12.24 -40.11 -27.13
CA SER A 551 -11.75 -40.41 -25.79
C SER A 551 -12.30 -39.37 -24.81
N LYS A 552 -13.41 -39.74 -24.17
CA LYS A 552 -14.00 -39.08 -23.02
C LYS A 552 -13.02 -39.03 -21.84
N GLN A 553 -12.59 -37.84 -21.48
CA GLN A 553 -12.39 -37.45 -20.09
C GLN A 553 -13.24 -36.20 -19.90
N GLU A 554 -14.45 -36.40 -19.40
CA GLU A 554 -15.28 -35.35 -18.83
C GLU A 554 -14.50 -34.81 -17.62
N ALA A 555 -13.83 -33.67 -17.83
CA ALA A 555 -13.50 -32.79 -16.74
C ALA A 555 -14.84 -32.21 -16.29
N GLN A 556 -15.29 -32.64 -15.12
CA GLN A 556 -16.32 -31.93 -14.36
C GLN A 556 -15.80 -30.51 -14.20
N GLU A 557 -16.43 -29.57 -14.88
CA GLU A 557 -16.50 -28.20 -14.44
C GLU A 557 -17.24 -28.28 -13.11
N ASP A 558 -16.50 -28.17 -12.00
CA ASP A 558 -17.08 -27.85 -10.70
C ASP A 558 -17.61 -26.41 -10.83
N GLU A 559 -18.80 -26.28 -11.42
CA GLU A 559 -19.73 -25.23 -11.02
C GLU A 559 -19.98 -25.49 -9.53
N GLU A 560 -19.20 -24.84 -8.68
CA GLU A 560 -19.63 -24.57 -7.31
C GLU A 560 -20.89 -23.71 -7.46
N ASP A 561 -22.04 -24.39 -7.54
CA ASP A 561 -23.32 -23.80 -7.17
C ASP A 561 -23.07 -23.16 -5.80
N GLU A 562 -22.91 -21.83 -5.77
CA GLU A 562 -23.19 -21.04 -4.59
C GLU A 562 -24.66 -21.34 -4.25
N GLU A 563 -24.90 -22.42 -3.49
CA GLU A 563 -26.17 -22.62 -2.82
C GLU A 563 -26.38 -21.31 -2.05
N GLU A 564 -27.36 -20.50 -2.46
CA GLU A 564 -27.77 -19.30 -1.71
C GLU A 564 -27.95 -19.75 -0.25
N GLU A 565 -26.96 -19.46 0.59
CA GLU A 565 -26.98 -19.88 1.99
C GLU A 565 -28.27 -19.33 2.59
N ASP A 566 -29.12 -20.20 3.15
CA ASP A 566 -30.37 -19.81 3.77
C ASP A 566 -30.10 -18.62 4.72
N PRO A 567 -30.79 -17.46 4.56
CA PRO A 567 -30.60 -16.30 5.41
C PRO A 567 -30.66 -16.62 6.91
N GLU A 568 -31.39 -17.67 7.30
CA GLU A 568 -31.42 -18.16 8.68
C GLU A 568 -30.07 -18.76 9.14
N ASN A 569 -29.38 -19.49 8.26
CA ASN A 569 -28.08 -20.08 8.56
C ASN A 569 -26.97 -19.02 8.63
N ILE A 570 -27.02 -18.00 7.77
CA ILE A 570 -26.09 -16.86 7.80
C ILE A 570 -26.22 -16.14 9.15
N PHE A 571 -27.44 -15.79 9.55
CA PHE A 571 -27.70 -15.12 10.82
C PHE A 571 -27.26 -15.97 12.03
N ARG A 572 -27.53 -17.28 12.01
CA ARG A 572 -27.06 -18.20 13.04
C ARG A 572 -25.53 -18.19 13.16
N ARG A 573 -24.81 -18.22 12.04
CA ARG A 573 -23.35 -18.18 12.01
C ARG A 573 -22.81 -16.88 12.61
N GLU A 574 -23.34 -15.74 12.17
CA GLU A 574 -22.94 -14.41 12.66
C GLU A 574 -23.16 -14.23 14.17
N VAL A 575 -24.32 -14.66 14.69
CA VAL A 575 -24.63 -14.60 16.13
C VAL A 575 -23.68 -15.50 16.92
N THR A 576 -23.40 -16.71 16.42
CA THR A 576 -22.49 -17.66 17.05
C THR A 576 -21.07 -17.11 17.08
N GLU A 577 -20.56 -16.58 15.96
CA GLU A 577 -19.20 -16.04 15.88
C GLU A 577 -19.02 -14.77 16.73
N THR A 578 -20.00 -13.88 16.72
CA THR A 578 -20.00 -12.67 17.57
C THR A 578 -19.95 -13.05 19.05
N PHE A 579 -20.75 -14.03 19.46
CA PHE A 579 -20.74 -14.54 20.83
C PHE A 579 -19.39 -15.20 21.18
N LEU A 580 -18.86 -16.06 20.31
CA LEU A 580 -17.57 -16.73 20.53
C LEU A 580 -16.40 -15.74 20.59
N ARG A 581 -16.43 -14.69 19.75
CA ARG A 581 -15.46 -13.58 19.79
C ARG A 581 -15.51 -12.85 21.14
N CYS A 582 -16.71 -12.58 21.65
CA CYS A 582 -16.89 -11.98 22.98
C CYS A 582 -16.29 -12.86 24.09
N VAL A 583 -16.50 -14.18 24.01
CA VAL A 583 -15.91 -15.16 24.94
C VAL A 583 -14.38 -15.20 24.84
N ARG A 584 -13.82 -15.14 23.62
CA ARG A 584 -12.38 -15.17 23.36
C ARG A 584 -11.64 -13.94 23.87
N MET A 585 -12.18 -12.76 23.58
CA MET A 585 -11.56 -11.48 23.93
C MET A 585 -11.85 -11.05 25.37
N GLY A 586 -12.77 -11.76 26.06
CA GLY A 586 -13.13 -11.46 27.44
C GLY A 586 -13.87 -10.14 27.57
N TYR A 587 -14.70 -9.79 26.59
CA TYR A 587 -15.47 -8.54 26.61
C TYR A 587 -16.50 -8.51 27.74
N ASP A 588 -16.79 -7.30 28.22
CA ASP A 588 -17.88 -7.10 29.17
C ASP A 588 -19.23 -7.42 28.52
N GLN A 589 -20.16 -7.95 29.32
CA GLN A 589 -21.48 -8.35 28.85
C GLN A 589 -22.27 -7.17 28.27
N SER A 590 -21.96 -5.94 28.65
CA SER A 590 -22.59 -4.73 28.09
C SER A 590 -22.26 -4.50 26.61
N ASN A 591 -21.01 -4.77 26.19
CA ASN A 591 -20.59 -4.60 24.80
C ASN A 591 -21.21 -5.68 23.89
N ALA A 592 -21.28 -6.92 24.38
CA ALA A 592 -21.92 -8.02 23.66
C ALA A 592 -23.41 -7.72 23.37
N VAL A 593 -24.11 -7.05 24.29
CA VAL A 593 -25.51 -6.63 24.08
C VAL A 593 -25.65 -5.63 22.93
N VAL A 594 -24.69 -4.71 22.76
CA VAL A 594 -24.75 -3.71 21.69
C VAL A 594 -24.54 -4.37 20.33
N GLU A 595 -23.54 -5.25 20.20
CA GLU A 595 -23.25 -5.97 18.94
C GLU A 595 -24.40 -6.89 18.54
N LEU A 596 -24.92 -7.67 19.48
CA LEU A 596 -26.06 -8.57 19.24
C LEU A 596 -27.35 -7.81 18.90
N ASN A 597 -27.63 -6.67 19.55
CA ASN A 597 -28.76 -5.83 19.17
C ASN A 597 -28.57 -5.19 17.79
N ALA A 598 -27.33 -4.83 17.41
CA ALA A 598 -27.05 -4.31 16.08
C ALA A 598 -27.29 -5.38 15.00
N LEU A 599 -26.85 -6.62 15.23
CA LEU A 599 -27.13 -7.76 14.35
C LEU A 599 -28.63 -8.02 14.19
N LYS A 600 -29.37 -8.00 15.31
CA LYS A 600 -30.83 -8.12 15.29
C LYS A 600 -31.48 -7.04 14.42
N LEU A 601 -31.02 -5.78 14.55
CA LEU A 601 -31.56 -4.66 13.77
C LEU A 601 -31.17 -4.70 12.29
N ALA A 602 -30.01 -5.28 11.97
CA ALA A 602 -29.56 -5.44 10.58
C ALA A 602 -30.42 -6.47 9.82
N GLU A 603 -30.78 -7.57 10.47
CA GLU A 603 -31.53 -8.70 9.86
C GLU A 603 -33.05 -8.66 10.12
N ASP A 604 -33.55 -7.60 10.77
CA ASP A 604 -34.97 -7.43 11.15
C ASP A 604 -35.57 -8.67 11.86
N ARG A 605 -34.82 -9.23 12.82
CA ARG A 605 -35.21 -10.46 13.57
C ARG A 605 -35.81 -10.17 14.93
N THR A 606 -36.44 -11.18 15.53
CA THR A 606 -37.06 -11.06 16.85
C THR A 606 -36.04 -11.27 17.98
N PHE A 607 -36.42 -10.94 19.22
CA PHE A 607 -35.58 -11.25 20.39
C PHE A 607 -35.51 -12.75 20.67
N ALA A 608 -36.57 -13.49 20.31
CA ALA A 608 -36.66 -14.93 20.43
C ALA A 608 -35.64 -15.66 19.53
N ASP A 609 -35.50 -15.24 18.27
CA ASP A 609 -34.50 -15.79 17.33
C ASP A 609 -33.07 -15.63 17.85
N LEU A 610 -32.75 -14.44 18.38
CA LEU A 610 -31.42 -14.16 18.93
C LEU A 610 -31.14 -15.00 20.18
N ALA A 611 -32.15 -15.16 21.06
CA ALA A 611 -32.04 -16.00 22.25
C ALA A 611 -31.86 -17.49 21.88
N ARG A 612 -32.58 -18.00 20.88
CA ARG A 612 -32.43 -19.36 20.33
C ARG A 612 -30.98 -19.64 19.97
N TYR A 613 -30.38 -18.82 19.12
CA TYR A 613 -29.00 -19.04 18.66
C TYR A 613 -27.95 -18.78 19.73
N LEU A 614 -28.17 -17.81 20.64
CA LEU A 614 -27.25 -17.53 21.74
C LEU A 614 -27.20 -18.70 22.75
N ILE A 615 -28.34 -19.30 23.05
CA ILE A 615 -28.41 -20.50 23.90
C ILE A 615 -27.79 -21.69 23.19
N THR A 616 -28.09 -21.87 21.89
CA THR A 616 -27.48 -22.92 21.08
C THR A 616 -25.95 -22.81 21.08
N SER A 617 -25.42 -21.59 20.98
CA SER A 617 -23.98 -21.30 21.03
C SER A 617 -23.37 -21.52 22.43
N LEU A 618 -24.06 -21.06 23.48
CA LEU A 618 -23.64 -21.21 24.87
C LEU A 618 -23.58 -22.68 25.28
N LEU A 619 -24.57 -23.47 24.88
CA LEU A 619 -24.64 -24.90 25.13
C LEU A 619 -23.67 -25.66 24.21
N GLY A 620 -23.48 -25.21 22.98
CA GLY A 620 -22.48 -25.74 22.05
C GLY A 620 -21.04 -25.65 22.55
N LEU A 621 -20.70 -24.65 23.37
CA LEU A 621 -19.40 -24.54 24.05
C LEU A 621 -19.13 -25.65 25.10
N ALA A 622 -20.17 -26.38 25.52
CA ALA A 622 -20.02 -27.55 26.41
C ALA A 622 -19.73 -28.84 25.64
N LEU A 623 -19.73 -28.79 24.31
CA LEU A 623 -19.53 -29.92 23.39
C LEU A 623 -18.21 -29.75 22.59
N PRO A 624 -17.70 -30.83 21.97
CA PRO A 624 -16.59 -30.72 21.04
C PRO A 624 -16.96 -29.89 19.81
N ALA A 625 -15.96 -29.24 19.21
CA ALA A 625 -16.17 -28.29 18.12
C ALA A 625 -16.91 -28.94 16.93
N PRO A 626 -17.93 -28.27 16.35
CA PRO A 626 -18.52 -28.68 15.09
C PRO A 626 -17.47 -28.59 13.96
N PRO A 627 -17.62 -29.37 12.87
CA PRO A 627 -16.67 -29.38 11.75
C PRO A 627 -16.54 -28.03 11.03
N ASP A 628 -17.54 -27.15 11.17
CA ASP A 628 -17.60 -25.83 10.52
C ASP A 628 -17.08 -24.69 11.43
N ALA A 629 -16.44 -25.02 12.56
CA ALA A 629 -15.89 -24.02 13.47
C ALA A 629 -14.62 -23.38 12.89
N SER A 630 -14.55 -22.05 12.89
CA SER A 630 -13.36 -21.32 12.44
C SER A 630 -12.11 -21.73 13.22
N PRO A 631 -10.93 -21.80 12.56
CA PRO A 631 -9.69 -22.33 13.15
C PRO A 631 -9.25 -21.58 14.40
N GLU A 632 -9.62 -20.30 14.53
CA GLU A 632 -9.31 -19.47 15.68
C GLU A 632 -10.15 -19.82 16.93
N ASN A 633 -11.35 -20.39 16.74
CA ASN A 633 -12.30 -20.69 17.81
C ASN A 633 -12.19 -22.13 18.32
N LEU A 634 -11.41 -22.99 17.67
CA LEU A 634 -11.14 -24.38 18.10
C LEU A 634 -10.57 -24.47 19.53
N GLY A 635 -9.86 -23.42 20.00
CA GLY A 635 -9.28 -23.36 21.35
C GLY A 635 -10.31 -23.20 22.48
N LEU A 636 -11.55 -22.82 22.17
CA LEU A 636 -12.62 -22.58 23.15
C LEU A 636 -13.45 -23.82 23.46
N TYR A 637 -13.48 -24.78 22.53
CA TYR A 637 -14.25 -26.02 22.65
C TYR A 637 -13.49 -27.09 23.43
N VAL A 638 -14.23 -28.01 24.04
CA VAL A 638 -13.64 -29.11 24.82
C VAL A 638 -13.06 -30.15 23.86
N LYS A 639 -11.80 -30.54 24.05
CA LYS A 639 -11.08 -31.49 23.17
C LYS A 639 -11.56 -32.94 23.28
N GLU A 640 -12.21 -33.32 24.39
CA GLU A 640 -12.68 -34.67 24.67
C GLU A 640 -14.15 -34.65 25.10
N VAL A 641 -14.92 -35.65 24.66
CA VAL A 641 -16.35 -35.78 24.98
C VAL A 641 -16.51 -36.08 26.48
N PRO A 642 -17.28 -35.30 27.27
CA PRO A 642 -17.56 -35.63 28.66
C PRO A 642 -18.26 -37.00 28.78
N GLU A 643 -17.75 -37.89 29.63
CA GLU A 643 -18.28 -39.26 29.75
C GLU A 643 -19.44 -39.38 30.75
N THR A 644 -19.64 -38.39 31.64
CA THR A 644 -20.60 -38.47 32.75
C THR A 644 -21.58 -37.28 32.82
N ASP A 645 -22.87 -37.54 33.06
CA ASP A 645 -23.95 -36.53 33.18
C ASP A 645 -23.66 -35.40 34.19
N LYS A 646 -22.86 -35.68 35.24
CA LYS A 646 -22.45 -34.69 36.25
C LYS A 646 -21.41 -33.68 35.75
N GLU A 647 -20.55 -34.08 34.81
CA GLU A 647 -19.51 -33.20 34.25
C GLU A 647 -20.13 -32.19 33.30
N ILE A 648 -21.09 -32.64 32.49
CA ILE A 648 -21.91 -31.81 31.60
C ILE A 648 -22.63 -30.73 32.41
N LEU A 649 -23.35 -31.12 33.48
CA LEU A 649 -24.06 -30.17 34.35
C LEU A 649 -23.13 -29.17 35.03
N THR A 650 -21.91 -29.58 35.41
CA THR A 650 -20.94 -28.67 36.05
C THR A 650 -20.38 -27.66 35.05
N MET A 651 -20.11 -28.08 33.81
CA MET A 651 -19.65 -27.19 32.74
C MET A 651 -20.72 -26.21 32.30
N LEU A 652 -21.96 -26.69 32.13
CA LEU A 652 -23.12 -25.85 31.85
C LEU A 652 -23.31 -24.81 32.95
N LYS A 653 -23.32 -25.23 34.22
CA LYS A 653 -23.44 -24.32 35.37
C LYS A 653 -22.38 -23.22 35.35
N LYS A 654 -21.12 -23.54 35.07
CA LYS A 654 -20.03 -22.55 34.99
C LYS A 654 -20.23 -21.54 33.86
N ARG A 655 -20.77 -21.97 32.71
CA ARG A 655 -21.03 -21.09 31.56
C ARG A 655 -22.27 -20.22 31.79
N LEU A 656 -23.34 -20.79 32.35
CA LEU A 656 -24.53 -20.06 32.81
C LEU A 656 -24.21 -19.07 33.94
N ASP A 657 -23.29 -19.39 34.84
CA ASP A 657 -22.80 -18.43 35.86
C ASP A 657 -22.10 -17.22 35.22
N THR A 658 -21.42 -17.42 34.09
CA THR A 658 -20.63 -16.37 33.42
C THR A 658 -21.48 -15.54 32.46
N TRP A 659 -22.45 -16.16 31.78
CA TRP A 659 -23.20 -15.56 30.66
C TRP A 659 -24.72 -15.56 30.86
N GLY A 660 -25.24 -16.10 31.96
CA GLY A 660 -26.69 -16.12 32.24
C GLY A 660 -27.29 -14.72 32.35
N ALA A 661 -26.54 -13.75 32.89
CA ALA A 661 -26.97 -12.35 32.94
C ALA A 661 -27.09 -11.70 31.55
N LEU A 662 -26.37 -12.21 30.54
CA LEU A 662 -26.53 -11.78 29.14
C LEU A 662 -27.87 -12.30 28.58
N LEU A 663 -28.20 -13.57 28.85
CA LEU A 663 -29.47 -14.18 28.43
C LEU A 663 -30.68 -13.50 29.05
N CYS A 664 -30.66 -13.20 30.36
CA CYS A 664 -31.74 -12.48 31.03
C CYS A 664 -32.03 -11.10 30.42
N ARG A 665 -31.05 -10.46 29.77
CA ARG A 665 -31.27 -9.15 29.12
C ARG A 665 -32.04 -9.25 27.81
N PHE A 666 -31.98 -10.41 27.14
CA PHE A 666 -32.70 -10.67 25.90
C PHE A 666 -34.08 -11.30 26.14
N LEU A 667 -34.25 -12.04 27.24
CA LEU A 667 -35.49 -12.71 27.63
C LEU A 667 -36.38 -11.81 28.50
N LYS A 668 -37.09 -10.86 27.87
CA LYS A 668 -37.95 -9.90 28.59
C LYS A 668 -39.40 -10.34 28.69
N ASN A 669 -39.89 -11.08 27.70
CA ASN A 669 -41.27 -11.58 27.68
C ASN A 669 -41.30 -13.07 28.00
N HIS A 670 -42.44 -13.54 28.51
CA HIS A 670 -42.64 -14.96 28.75
C HIS A 670 -42.64 -15.78 27.45
N ASP A 671 -43.11 -15.20 26.34
CA ASP A 671 -43.08 -15.85 25.01
C ASP A 671 -41.63 -16.14 24.55
N ASP A 672 -40.69 -15.21 24.81
CA ASP A 672 -39.27 -15.42 24.48
C ASP A 672 -38.67 -16.55 25.33
N GLN A 673 -39.12 -16.69 26.59
CA GLN A 673 -38.69 -17.75 27.49
C GLN A 673 -39.25 -19.12 27.07
N VAL A 674 -40.48 -19.17 26.56
CA VAL A 674 -41.07 -20.39 25.98
C VAL A 674 -40.31 -20.80 24.72
N GLU A 675 -39.95 -19.86 23.84
CA GLU A 675 -39.14 -20.17 22.65
C GLU A 675 -37.80 -20.79 23.03
N VAL A 676 -37.12 -20.23 24.02
CA VAL A 676 -35.90 -20.84 24.57
C VAL A 676 -36.12 -22.29 24.99
N MET A 677 -37.23 -22.60 25.63
CA MET A 677 -37.54 -23.98 26.02
C MET A 677 -37.76 -24.90 24.83
N LEU A 678 -38.46 -24.43 23.79
CA LEU A 678 -38.62 -25.18 22.54
C LEU A 678 -37.27 -25.44 21.86
N THR A 679 -36.35 -24.50 21.91
CA THR A 679 -35.01 -24.68 21.33
C THR A 679 -34.15 -25.66 22.12
N LEU A 680 -34.34 -25.73 23.43
CA LEU A 680 -33.70 -26.77 24.25
C LEU A 680 -34.21 -28.17 23.90
N GLU A 681 -35.50 -28.30 23.53
CA GLU A 681 -36.05 -29.57 23.02
C GLU A 681 -35.45 -29.93 21.67
N GLU A 682 -35.43 -28.98 20.72
CA GLU A 682 -34.88 -29.17 19.38
C GLU A 682 -33.39 -29.59 19.44
N MET A 683 -32.64 -29.06 20.40
CA MET A 683 -31.26 -29.48 20.68
C MET A 683 -31.14 -30.90 21.24
N CYS A 684 -32.17 -31.41 21.93
CA CYS A 684 -32.21 -32.77 22.49
C CYS A 684 -32.69 -33.83 21.49
N ASP A 685 -33.35 -33.43 20.41
CA ASP A 685 -33.86 -34.31 19.36
C ASP A 685 -32.78 -34.78 18.38
N GLU A 686 -32.99 -35.96 17.78
CA GLU A 686 -31.98 -36.68 16.99
C GLU A 686 -31.66 -36.04 15.62
N GLU A 687 -32.45 -35.08 15.15
CA GLU A 687 -32.30 -34.40 13.84
C GLU A 687 -31.61 -33.03 13.89
N GLY A 688 -31.31 -32.49 15.09
CA GLY A 688 -30.71 -31.15 15.25
C GLY A 688 -29.21 -31.05 14.96
N VAL A 689 -28.65 -29.85 15.13
CA VAL A 689 -27.22 -29.47 14.89
C VAL A 689 -26.20 -30.45 15.53
N PHE A 690 -26.61 -31.17 16.57
CA PHE A 690 -25.80 -32.14 17.32
C PHE A 690 -26.02 -33.61 16.94
N ALA A 691 -26.66 -33.90 15.80
CA ALA A 691 -26.87 -35.26 15.28
C ALA A 691 -25.54 -36.06 15.18
N LYS A 692 -24.41 -35.39 14.90
CA LYS A 692 -23.07 -36.01 14.88
C LYS A 692 -22.51 -36.35 16.28
N SER A 693 -23.02 -35.75 17.35
CA SER A 693 -22.58 -35.91 18.74
C SER A 693 -23.62 -36.54 19.67
N LYS A 694 -24.43 -37.50 19.18
CA LYS A 694 -25.37 -38.32 19.98
C LYS A 694 -26.26 -37.50 20.94
N GLY A 695 -27.10 -36.61 20.39
CA GLY A 695 -28.09 -35.80 21.13
C GLY A 695 -28.97 -36.57 22.12
N ALA A 696 -29.22 -37.87 21.88
CA ALA A 696 -29.96 -38.77 22.76
C ALA A 696 -29.44 -38.89 24.22
N ARG A 697 -28.24 -38.39 24.54
CA ARG A 697 -27.68 -38.35 25.90
C ARG A 697 -28.15 -37.17 26.75
N TYR A 698 -28.73 -36.12 26.17
CA TYR A 698 -29.20 -34.93 26.89
C TYR A 698 -30.62 -35.04 27.43
N ILE A 699 -31.40 -36.00 26.92
CA ILE A 699 -32.79 -36.26 27.34
C ILE A 699 -32.94 -36.44 28.87
N PRO A 700 -32.08 -37.19 29.60
CA PRO A 700 -32.15 -37.30 31.06
C PRO A 700 -31.67 -36.04 31.81
N VAL A 701 -30.90 -35.19 31.14
CA VAL A 701 -30.28 -33.97 31.69
C VAL A 701 -31.20 -32.76 31.52
N PHE A 702 -32.16 -32.81 30.61
CA PHE A 702 -33.13 -31.75 30.29
C PHE A 702 -33.83 -31.19 31.54
N GLN A 703 -34.37 -32.06 32.41
CA GLN A 703 -35.02 -31.63 33.66
C GLN A 703 -34.06 -30.85 34.59
N HIS A 704 -32.80 -31.27 34.65
CA HIS A 704 -31.78 -30.62 35.47
C HIS A 704 -31.32 -29.29 34.85
N MET A 705 -31.32 -29.18 33.52
CA MET A 705 -31.03 -27.93 32.80
C MET A 705 -32.14 -26.91 32.99
N MET A 706 -33.41 -27.32 32.91
CA MET A 706 -34.57 -26.47 33.24
C MET A 706 -34.47 -25.95 34.67
N LYS A 707 -34.18 -26.84 35.63
CA LYS A 707 -34.00 -26.43 37.03
C LYS A 707 -32.85 -25.44 37.22
N LEU A 708 -31.72 -25.64 36.55
CA LEU A 708 -30.58 -24.71 36.60
C LEU A 708 -30.90 -23.32 36.00
N MET A 709 -31.76 -23.27 34.99
CA MET A 709 -32.19 -22.00 34.38
C MET A 709 -33.23 -21.28 35.25
N TYR A 710 -34.11 -22.02 35.93
CA TYR A 710 -35.02 -21.49 36.94
C TYR A 710 -34.25 -20.94 38.16
N ASP A 711 -33.30 -21.70 38.72
CA ASP A 711 -32.44 -21.29 39.85
C ASP A 711 -31.60 -20.02 39.55
N LYS A 712 -31.53 -19.59 38.28
CA LYS A 712 -30.75 -18.45 37.79
C LYS A 712 -31.61 -17.29 37.27
N ASP A 713 -32.92 -17.32 37.52
CA ASP A 713 -33.87 -16.30 37.09
C ASP A 713 -33.87 -16.07 35.56
N ILE A 714 -33.53 -17.10 34.77
CA ILE A 714 -33.57 -17.05 33.30
C ILE A 714 -34.97 -17.41 32.79
N LEU A 715 -35.63 -18.37 33.45
CA LEU A 715 -36.99 -18.82 33.15
C LEU A 715 -37.89 -18.51 34.35
N SER A 716 -39.03 -17.87 34.11
CA SER A 716 -40.06 -17.69 35.13
C SER A 716 -40.92 -18.94 35.26
N GLU A 717 -41.55 -19.08 36.44
CA GLU A 717 -42.53 -20.13 36.68
C GLU A 717 -43.70 -20.09 35.71
N GLU A 718 -44.25 -18.90 35.47
CA GLU A 718 -45.36 -18.69 34.52
C GLU A 718 -45.00 -19.15 33.10
N ALA A 719 -43.75 -18.94 32.64
CA ALA A 719 -43.30 -19.38 31.33
C ALA A 719 -43.21 -20.92 31.24
N ILE A 720 -42.72 -21.58 32.29
CA ILE A 720 -42.65 -23.05 32.37
C ILE A 720 -44.06 -23.66 32.34
N ILE A 721 -45.02 -23.04 33.03
CA ILE A 721 -46.42 -23.48 33.05
C ILE A 721 -47.10 -23.24 31.69
N MET A 722 -46.81 -22.11 31.03
CA MET A 722 -47.34 -21.82 29.68
C MET A 722 -46.82 -22.81 28.65
N TRP A 723 -45.52 -23.10 28.67
CA TRP A 723 -44.90 -24.14 27.84
C TRP A 723 -45.55 -25.51 28.07
N ALA A 724 -45.77 -25.90 29.34
CA ALA A 724 -46.38 -27.18 29.68
C ALA A 724 -47.85 -27.27 29.17
N LYS A 725 -48.60 -26.16 29.19
CA LYS A 725 -49.97 -26.08 28.67
C LYS A 725 -50.02 -26.16 27.15
N GLU A 726 -49.08 -25.50 26.45
CA GLU A 726 -48.98 -25.52 24.99
C GLU A 726 -48.66 -26.93 24.48
N LYS A 727 -47.83 -27.68 25.22
CA LYS A 727 -47.41 -29.05 24.90
C LYS A 727 -48.45 -30.13 25.22
N ASP A 728 -49.48 -29.86 26.02
CA ASP A 728 -50.58 -30.81 26.30
C ASP A 728 -51.37 -31.18 25.01
N GLY A 729 -51.30 -30.32 23.99
CA GLY A 729 -51.89 -30.51 22.66
C GLY A 729 -50.97 -31.12 21.59
N ALA A 730 -49.69 -31.38 21.88
CA ALA A 730 -48.66 -31.75 20.89
C ALA A 730 -48.60 -33.26 20.54
N GLU A 731 -47.76 -33.63 19.57
CA GLU A 731 -47.55 -35.01 19.10
C GLU A 731 -46.89 -35.91 20.17
N ASP A 732 -46.93 -37.23 19.99
CA ASP A 732 -46.52 -38.19 21.03
C ASP A 732 -44.99 -38.22 21.33
N GLU A 733 -44.18 -37.65 20.45
CA GLU A 733 -42.72 -37.51 20.61
C GLU A 733 -42.37 -36.37 21.58
N ASP A 734 -43.00 -35.20 21.45
CA ASP A 734 -42.86 -34.03 22.34
C ASP A 734 -43.34 -34.31 23.78
N LYS A 735 -44.34 -35.20 23.94
CA LYS A 735 -44.81 -35.64 25.27
C LYS A 735 -43.75 -36.39 26.07
N ARG A 736 -42.63 -36.80 25.46
CA ARG A 736 -41.51 -37.44 26.16
C ARG A 736 -40.81 -36.46 27.10
N TYR A 737 -40.60 -35.22 26.68
CA TYR A 737 -39.98 -34.17 27.49
C TYR A 737 -40.92 -33.69 28.60
N LEU A 738 -42.21 -33.56 28.30
CA LEU A 738 -43.24 -33.26 29.29
C LEU A 738 -43.28 -34.33 30.41
N LYS A 739 -43.23 -35.62 30.06
CA LYS A 739 -43.20 -36.73 31.04
C LYS A 739 -41.95 -36.72 31.93
N LEU A 740 -40.81 -36.25 31.42
CA LEU A 740 -39.55 -36.12 32.17
C LEU A 740 -39.55 -34.89 33.08
N ALA A 741 -40.17 -33.79 32.65
CA ALA A 741 -40.31 -32.55 33.41
C ALA A 741 -41.47 -32.60 34.42
N GLN A 742 -42.43 -33.52 34.28
CA GLN A 742 -43.63 -33.62 35.13
C GLN A 742 -43.35 -33.56 36.64
N PRO A 743 -42.35 -34.28 37.21
CA PRO A 743 -42.06 -34.19 38.64
C PRO A 743 -41.59 -32.82 39.11
N PHE A 744 -40.98 -32.03 38.22
CA PHE A 744 -40.55 -30.66 38.50
C PHE A 744 -41.70 -29.67 38.34
N ILE A 745 -42.57 -29.86 37.34
CA ILE A 745 -43.77 -29.05 37.13
C ILE A 745 -44.76 -29.22 38.29
N THR A 746 -44.96 -30.44 38.79
CA THR A 746 -45.80 -30.69 39.96
C THR A 746 -45.23 -30.05 41.22
N TRP A 747 -43.89 -30.05 41.37
CA TRP A 747 -43.24 -29.35 42.49
C TRP A 747 -43.41 -27.83 42.42
N LEU A 748 -43.34 -27.22 41.22
CA LEU A 748 -43.61 -25.79 41.03
C LEU A 748 -45.06 -25.44 41.38
N GLN A 749 -46.03 -26.21 40.86
CA GLN A 749 -47.45 -26.01 41.15
C GLN A 749 -47.81 -26.18 42.63
N GLU A 750 -47.18 -27.14 43.33
CA GLU A 750 -47.36 -27.31 44.78
C GLU A 750 -46.71 -26.17 45.59
N ALA A 751 -45.62 -25.57 45.11
CA ALA A 751 -44.97 -24.45 45.77
C ALA A 751 -45.76 -23.13 45.60
N ASP A 752 -46.38 -22.90 44.45
CA ASP A 752 -47.25 -21.75 44.17
C ASP A 752 -48.56 -21.79 44.99
N GLU A 753 -49.15 -22.98 45.15
CA GLU A 753 -50.31 -23.18 46.02
C GLU A 753 -50.00 -22.90 47.50
N GLU A 754 -48.77 -23.21 47.97
CA GLU A 754 -48.32 -22.90 49.34
C GLU A 754 -48.00 -21.40 49.55
N GLU A 755 -47.48 -20.67 48.56
CA GLU A 755 -47.24 -19.21 48.66
C GLU A 755 -48.54 -18.38 48.53
N SER A 756 -49.48 -18.81 47.67
CA SER A 756 -50.79 -18.16 47.55
C SER A 756 -51.66 -18.31 48.82
N ASP A 757 -51.51 -19.42 49.55
CA ASP A 757 -52.22 -19.64 50.82
C ASP A 757 -51.62 -18.80 51.97
N GLU A 758 -50.35 -18.35 51.87
CA GLU A 758 -49.72 -17.45 52.84
C GLU A 758 -50.06 -15.95 52.59
N GLU A 759 -50.27 -15.52 51.33
CA GLU A 759 -50.69 -14.13 51.02
C GLU A 759 -52.18 -13.85 51.36
N ASP A 760 -53.02 -14.88 51.44
CA ASP A 760 -54.43 -14.76 51.85
C ASP A 760 -54.62 -14.75 53.39
N GLU A 761 -53.55 -14.95 54.18
CA GLU A 761 -53.59 -14.92 55.66
C GLU A 761 -52.98 -13.65 56.33
N ASP A 762 -52.59 -12.60 55.59
CA ASP A 762 -52.11 -11.31 56.16
C ASP A 762 -53.08 -10.10 56.02
#